data_AF-A0A9P9ETX7-F1
#
_entry.id   AF-A0A9P9ETX7-F1
#
_cell.length_a   1.000
_cell.length_b   1.000
_cell.length_c   1.000
_cell.angle_alpha   90.00
_cell.angle_beta   90.00
_cell.angle_gamma   90.00
#
_symmetry.space_group_name_H-M   'P 1'
#
loop_
_entity.id
_entity.type
_entity.pdbx_description
1 polymer ?
#
loop_
_entity_poly.entity_id
_entity_poly.type
_entity_poly.pdbx_seq_one_letter_code
_entity_poly.pdbx_strand_id
1 'polypeptide(L)'
;MDEVASMPSFIHARDIADSGTEPCKILSKAYESLATPGKSNLLPIAPSIGLACLKSVPLNKQRDLKLLDYISPMLSFQSTLENLADPPEEYIIPGVDVLGGIEVIRSKLQKDQYGTQYEVMTDLERIFWAAGDGHFGYGPALTNTFYFARPQILFQSVSMDGVRLPNIFGLYDILAGNHGELDYRPSAIESIDGHPIAEWIENDAALRGGNSQDPDAQYNAQFWSLARQAANADPGILRVGFEIPDNYTLSFYNGTTKVVQNALLFPAGNDFSGISSGEEFQNYFEIPPATTTEAPSSAATAESTPTYVSTAAESKTSTAAAVPTVPGYPYPVVKHSLNSLSGYFLNESGFEDTAVLSVLEFEPANPPTDLNSTAYMVEAKILVSSFFKAAKKANRDKLIIDLSNNGGGYIVLAEALYAMLFPQGKISNWGRYRANEAFEAYSEASWKTLVGLEFNLEDSYPYTPEGEQIKKGKDWFGPYSLEGGQNVTAAARALPLDPVEFINALGAGPESEEAPFKPENILIVTDGICASSCTILTGLLTRNHGIRTLALGGRPMGFAMQAMGGVKGTRVQPFAQMLSDTLNFVTAVQSDTNAMQILEDAQSSLPGANGGPPLVGVIGAVNYVNGYTVDDLDGYPVQFKYEAANGRLFYTQLMLKDVSEVWRRAAAVAWDSASCVLGSTKNQDGTMADEPLPFDARVRSRASKVENPGMLN
;
A
#
# COMPACT_ATOMS: atom_id res chain seq x y z
N MET A 1 -27.59 33.83 -25.84
CA MET A 1 -26.79 33.43 -27.03
C MET A 1 -26.01 32.19 -26.61
N ASP A 2 -26.65 31.10 -26.24
CA ASP A 2 -27.60 30.26 -27.01
C ASP A 2 -26.97 29.67 -28.26
N GLU A 3 -26.13 28.66 -28.06
CA GLU A 3 -26.18 27.33 -28.70
C GLU A 3 -24.92 26.54 -28.30
N VAL A 4 -24.99 25.78 -27.20
CA VAL A 4 -24.20 24.55 -27.03
C VAL A 4 -25.08 23.55 -26.27
N ALA A 5 -26.12 23.09 -26.95
CA ALA A 5 -26.81 21.87 -26.59
C ALA A 5 -26.03 20.69 -27.21
N SER A 6 -25.78 19.67 -26.39
CA SER A 6 -25.31 18.32 -26.77
C SER A 6 -24.05 18.22 -27.63
N MET A 7 -22.90 17.98 -27.01
CA MET A 7 -21.82 17.21 -27.66
C MET A 7 -21.20 16.21 -26.67
N PRO A 8 -21.00 14.94 -27.07
CA PRO A 8 -20.32 13.92 -26.27
C PRO A 8 -18.82 14.24 -26.19
N SER A 9 -18.25 14.11 -25.00
CA SER A 9 -16.79 14.14 -24.82
C SER A 9 -16.22 12.80 -25.27
N PHE A 10 -15.82 12.69 -26.54
CA PHE A 10 -14.86 11.70 -27.00
C PHE A 10 -14.14 12.27 -28.23
N ILE A 11 -12.86 12.60 -28.10
CA ILE A 11 -11.96 12.49 -29.24
C ILE A 11 -11.83 10.98 -29.45
N HIS A 12 -12.52 10.44 -30.44
CA HIS A 12 -12.36 9.04 -30.83
C HIS A 12 -11.00 8.87 -31.54
N ALA A 13 -10.48 7.65 -31.63
CA ALA A 13 -9.29 7.33 -32.45
C ALA A 13 -9.41 7.83 -33.90
N ARG A 14 -10.64 8.07 -34.37
CA ARG A 14 -10.97 8.68 -35.67
C ARG A 14 -10.62 10.16 -35.78
N ASP A 15 -10.66 10.92 -34.68
CA ASP A 15 -10.38 12.37 -34.68
C ASP A 15 -8.88 12.67 -34.64
N ILE A 16 -8.07 11.68 -34.25
CA ILE A 16 -6.60 11.69 -34.37
C ILE A 16 -6.16 11.34 -35.79
N ALA A 17 -6.93 10.49 -36.49
CA ALA A 17 -6.65 10.08 -37.87
C ALA A 17 -6.80 11.21 -38.90
N ASP A 18 -7.41 12.35 -38.53
CA ASP A 18 -7.70 13.47 -39.45
C ASP A 18 -6.72 14.65 -39.35
N SER A 19 -5.62 14.50 -38.60
CA SER A 19 -4.44 15.36 -38.75
C SER A 19 -3.27 14.49 -39.19
N GLY A 20 -2.58 14.85 -40.27
CA GLY A 20 -1.38 14.12 -40.74
C GLY A 20 -0.16 14.21 -39.80
N THR A 21 -0.38 14.18 -38.48
CA THR A 21 0.60 14.42 -37.43
C THR A 21 0.50 13.33 -36.36
N GLU A 22 1.57 12.54 -36.22
CA GLU A 22 1.72 11.46 -35.23
C GLU A 22 1.60 11.98 -33.77
N PRO A 23 0.70 11.43 -32.94
CA PRO A 23 0.46 11.91 -31.56
C PRO A 23 1.69 11.85 -30.65
N CYS A 24 2.45 10.76 -30.69
CA CYS A 24 3.66 10.64 -29.87
C CYS A 24 4.73 11.68 -30.25
N LYS A 25 4.77 12.10 -31.53
CA LYS A 25 5.66 13.18 -31.98
C LYS A 25 5.27 14.53 -31.39
N ILE A 26 3.97 14.79 -31.21
CA ILE A 26 3.48 16.02 -30.56
C ILE A 26 3.92 16.02 -29.10
N LEU A 27 3.70 14.89 -28.41
CA LEU A 27 4.08 14.72 -27.01
C LEU A 27 5.60 14.88 -26.82
N SER A 28 6.40 14.22 -27.66
CA SER A 28 7.86 14.27 -27.61
C SER A 28 8.39 15.70 -27.77
N LYS A 29 7.89 16.45 -28.76
CA LYS A 29 8.27 17.87 -28.93
C LYS A 29 7.88 18.74 -27.74
N ALA A 30 6.70 18.52 -27.16
CA ALA A 30 6.27 19.26 -25.98
C ALA A 30 7.18 18.95 -24.79
N TYR A 31 7.52 17.67 -24.59
CA TYR A 31 8.46 17.22 -23.59
C TYR A 31 9.84 17.87 -23.77
N GLU A 32 10.44 17.77 -24.96
CA GLU A 32 11.76 18.38 -25.27
C GLU A 32 11.82 19.88 -24.98
N SER A 33 10.71 20.59 -25.18
CA SER A 33 10.65 22.04 -24.97
C SER A 33 10.52 22.47 -23.50
N LEU A 34 10.06 21.58 -22.61
CA LEU A 34 9.70 21.92 -21.24
C LEU A 34 10.48 21.12 -20.19
N ALA A 35 10.95 19.92 -20.53
CA ALA A 35 11.55 18.99 -19.58
C ALA A 35 12.96 19.41 -19.18
N THR A 36 13.29 19.13 -17.92
CA THR A 36 14.65 19.15 -17.42
C THR A 36 15.21 17.72 -17.43
N PRO A 37 16.32 17.45 -18.14
CA PRO A 37 16.92 16.12 -18.20
C PRO A 37 17.26 15.56 -16.81
N GLY A 38 17.03 14.26 -16.63
CA GLY A 38 17.38 13.52 -15.41
C GLY A 38 16.53 13.85 -14.17
N LYS A 39 15.47 14.66 -14.30
CA LYS A 39 14.52 14.97 -13.23
C LYS A 39 13.13 14.41 -13.54
N SER A 40 12.30 14.26 -12.50
CA SER A 40 10.87 14.13 -12.73
C SER A 40 10.29 15.46 -13.18
N ASN A 41 9.38 15.43 -14.15
CA ASN A 41 8.86 16.61 -14.83
C ASN A 41 7.32 16.62 -14.79
N LEU A 42 6.75 17.54 -14.01
CA LEU A 42 5.33 17.88 -14.08
C LEU A 42 5.14 18.97 -15.14
N LEU A 43 4.62 18.60 -16.31
CA LEU A 43 4.53 19.46 -17.48
C LEU A 43 3.08 19.86 -17.77
N PRO A 44 2.79 21.14 -18.09
CA PRO A 44 1.46 21.62 -18.42
C PRO A 44 1.03 21.18 -19.85
N ILE A 45 1.07 19.88 -20.09
CA ILE A 45 0.65 19.21 -21.32
C ILE A 45 -0.74 18.62 -21.04
N ALA A 46 -1.67 18.85 -21.95
CA ALA A 46 -3.03 18.34 -21.84
C ALA A 46 -3.05 16.79 -21.82
N PRO A 47 -3.72 16.15 -20.86
CA PRO A 47 -3.95 14.71 -20.81
C PRO A 47 -4.33 14.06 -22.14
N SER A 48 -5.18 14.70 -22.95
CA SER A 48 -5.61 14.22 -24.26
C SER A 48 -4.45 13.97 -25.23
N ILE A 49 -3.38 14.75 -25.16
CA ILE A 49 -2.17 14.57 -25.98
C ILE A 49 -1.43 13.29 -25.55
N GLY A 50 -1.28 13.09 -24.25
CA GLY A 50 -0.68 11.88 -23.69
C GLY A 50 -1.47 10.64 -24.07
N LEU A 51 -2.78 10.69 -23.85
CA LEU A 51 -3.71 9.60 -24.16
C LEU A 51 -3.72 9.26 -25.65
N ALA A 52 -3.68 10.27 -26.53
CA ALA A 52 -3.56 10.07 -27.97
C ALA A 52 -2.27 9.34 -28.36
N CYS A 53 -1.14 9.64 -27.70
CA CYS A 53 0.10 8.89 -27.91
C CYS A 53 -0.05 7.42 -27.46
N LEU A 54 -0.52 7.17 -26.24
CA LEU A 54 -0.70 5.79 -25.74
C LEU A 54 -1.64 4.97 -26.65
N LYS A 55 -2.75 5.56 -27.10
CA LYS A 55 -3.70 4.92 -28.02
C LYS A 55 -3.18 4.77 -29.46
N SER A 56 -2.08 5.44 -29.82
CA SER A 56 -1.40 5.24 -31.11
C SER A 56 -0.42 4.07 -31.12
N VAL A 57 -0.11 3.49 -29.96
CA VAL A 57 0.82 2.36 -29.83
C VAL A 57 0.20 1.09 -30.44
N PRO A 58 0.86 0.46 -31.44
CA PRO A 58 0.31 -0.70 -32.12
C PRO A 58 0.27 -1.93 -31.21
N LEU A 59 -0.81 -2.71 -31.32
CA LEU A 59 -0.96 -3.97 -30.60
C LEU A 59 0.13 -4.98 -30.98
N ASN A 60 0.79 -5.58 -29.99
CA ASN A 60 1.75 -6.67 -30.18
C ASN A 60 1.25 -8.01 -29.64
N LYS A 61 0.17 -8.53 -30.28
CA LYS A 61 -0.54 -9.74 -29.87
C LYS A 61 0.36 -10.93 -29.48
N GLN A 62 1.46 -11.15 -30.22
CA GLN A 62 2.36 -12.26 -29.93
C GLN A 62 3.16 -12.05 -28.64
N ARG A 63 3.61 -10.82 -28.36
CA ARG A 63 4.29 -10.50 -27.11
C ARG A 63 3.32 -10.46 -25.95
N ASP A 64 2.10 -9.99 -26.16
CA ASP A 64 1.07 -9.96 -25.11
C ASP A 64 0.69 -11.37 -24.66
N LEU A 65 0.48 -12.30 -25.60
CA LEU A 65 0.24 -13.71 -25.25
C LEU A 65 1.41 -14.31 -24.46
N LYS A 66 2.65 -14.02 -24.88
CA LYS A 66 3.85 -14.43 -24.13
C LYS A 66 3.93 -13.76 -22.76
N LEU A 67 3.45 -12.53 -22.61
CA LEU A 67 3.43 -11.84 -21.32
C LEU A 67 2.48 -12.56 -20.37
N LEU A 68 1.30 -12.96 -20.84
CA LEU A 68 0.38 -13.77 -20.04
C LEU A 68 1.03 -15.10 -19.64
N ASP A 69 1.70 -15.79 -20.57
CA ASP A 69 2.43 -17.03 -20.27
C ASP A 69 3.60 -16.80 -19.28
N TYR A 70 4.23 -15.63 -19.32
CA TYR A 70 5.31 -15.26 -18.42
C TYR A 70 4.81 -15.00 -16.99
N ILE A 71 3.72 -14.24 -16.82
CA ILE A 71 3.21 -13.87 -15.50
C ILE A 71 2.41 -14.99 -14.83
N SER A 72 1.74 -15.87 -15.57
CA SER A 72 0.85 -16.90 -15.00
C SER A 72 1.51 -17.76 -13.92
N PRO A 73 2.74 -18.29 -14.09
CA PRO A 73 3.44 -19.01 -13.02
C PRO A 73 3.64 -18.16 -11.76
N MET A 74 3.93 -16.86 -11.89
CA MET A 74 4.10 -15.96 -10.74
C MET A 74 2.77 -15.68 -10.04
N LEU A 75 1.69 -15.48 -10.81
CA LEU A 75 0.35 -15.25 -10.26
C LEU A 75 -0.13 -16.44 -9.42
N SER A 76 0.30 -17.67 -9.72
CA SER A 76 -0.06 -18.86 -8.95
C SER A 76 0.37 -18.82 -7.47
N PHE A 77 1.26 -17.90 -7.10
CA PHE A 77 1.72 -17.66 -5.74
C PHE A 77 0.94 -16.57 -5.00
N GLN A 78 0.04 -15.83 -5.67
CA GLN A 78 -0.82 -14.87 -4.99
C GLN A 78 -1.69 -15.62 -3.97
N SER A 79 -1.50 -15.30 -2.70
CA SER A 79 -2.04 -16.09 -1.60
C SER A 79 -3.53 -15.89 -1.31
N THR A 80 -4.20 -15.02 -2.07
CA THR A 80 -5.60 -14.63 -1.88
C THR A 80 -6.52 -15.00 -3.04
N LEU A 81 -6.04 -15.71 -4.08
CA LEU A 81 -6.78 -15.85 -5.35
C LEU A 81 -8.20 -16.40 -5.15
N GLU A 82 -8.34 -17.47 -4.38
CA GLU A 82 -9.62 -18.12 -4.11
C GLU A 82 -10.58 -17.18 -3.36
N ASN A 83 -10.09 -16.47 -2.35
CA ASN A 83 -10.89 -15.52 -1.58
C ASN A 83 -11.24 -14.26 -2.37
N LEU A 84 -10.41 -13.81 -3.32
CA LEU A 84 -10.76 -12.69 -4.19
C LEU A 84 -11.90 -13.07 -5.14
N ALA A 85 -11.91 -14.31 -5.63
CA ALA A 85 -12.95 -14.82 -6.51
C ALA A 85 -14.28 -15.11 -5.77
N ASP A 86 -14.22 -15.45 -4.48
CA ASP A 86 -15.40 -15.67 -3.61
C ASP A 86 -15.16 -15.11 -2.19
N PRO A 87 -15.24 -13.79 -2.01
CA PRO A 87 -14.91 -13.15 -0.73
C PRO A 87 -16.01 -13.36 0.32
N PRO A 88 -15.66 -13.36 1.62
CA PRO A 88 -16.64 -13.47 2.70
C PRO A 88 -17.57 -12.25 2.75
N GLU A 89 -18.70 -12.39 3.44
CA GLU A 89 -19.70 -11.31 3.56
C GLU A 89 -19.12 -10.01 4.13
N GLU A 90 -18.12 -10.10 5.01
CA GLU A 90 -17.50 -8.93 5.62
C GLU A 90 -16.44 -8.24 4.74
N TYR A 91 -16.14 -8.75 3.55
CA TYR A 91 -15.26 -8.05 2.60
C TYR A 91 -15.98 -6.83 2.01
N ILE A 92 -15.33 -5.66 2.11
CA ILE A 92 -15.99 -4.36 1.93
C ILE A 92 -15.78 -3.70 0.56
N ILE A 93 -15.04 -4.37 -0.32
CA ILE A 93 -14.92 -4.00 -1.73
C ILE A 93 -15.34 -5.19 -2.61
N PRO A 94 -15.63 -4.99 -3.91
CA PRO A 94 -15.95 -6.11 -4.81
C PRO A 94 -14.80 -7.11 -4.92
N GLY A 95 -15.13 -8.41 -4.99
CA GLY A 95 -14.17 -9.44 -5.37
C GLY A 95 -13.78 -9.37 -6.85
N VAL A 96 -12.73 -10.11 -7.22
CA VAL A 96 -12.19 -10.22 -8.57
C VAL A 96 -11.67 -11.64 -8.83
N ASP A 97 -12.09 -12.25 -9.94
CA ASP A 97 -11.49 -13.48 -10.46
C ASP A 97 -10.26 -13.12 -11.30
N VAL A 98 -9.10 -13.10 -10.66
CA VAL A 98 -7.83 -12.75 -11.29
C VAL A 98 -7.48 -13.71 -12.43
N LEU A 99 -7.55 -15.03 -12.18
CA LEU A 99 -7.15 -16.04 -13.16
C LEU A 99 -8.13 -16.09 -14.33
N GLY A 100 -9.44 -16.02 -14.05
CA GLY A 100 -10.47 -15.89 -15.07
C GLY A 100 -10.29 -14.61 -15.90
N GLY A 101 -9.93 -13.50 -15.27
CA GLY A 101 -9.63 -12.24 -15.95
C GLY A 101 -8.45 -12.35 -16.93
N ILE A 102 -7.36 -13.03 -16.54
CA ILE A 102 -6.23 -13.31 -17.44
C ILE A 102 -6.68 -14.14 -18.66
N GLU A 103 -7.53 -15.14 -18.46
CA GLU A 103 -8.08 -15.96 -19.56
C GLU A 103 -9.04 -15.19 -20.46
N VAL A 104 -9.81 -14.22 -19.92
CA VAL A 104 -10.61 -13.30 -20.72
C VAL A 104 -9.72 -12.44 -21.63
N ILE A 105 -8.63 -11.88 -21.10
CA ILE A 105 -7.66 -11.10 -21.90
C ILE A 105 -7.06 -12.00 -23.00
N ARG A 106 -6.63 -13.22 -22.66
CA ARG A 106 -6.12 -14.21 -23.62
C ARG A 106 -7.13 -14.49 -24.73
N SER A 107 -8.40 -14.69 -24.38
CA SER A 107 -9.48 -14.95 -25.34
C SER A 107 -9.71 -13.76 -26.28
N LYS A 108 -9.74 -12.54 -25.74
CA LYS A 108 -9.90 -11.29 -26.52
C LYS A 108 -8.73 -11.10 -27.49
N LEU A 109 -7.49 -11.33 -27.05
CA LEU A 109 -6.30 -11.31 -27.92
C LEU A 109 -6.42 -12.33 -29.05
N GLN A 110 -6.75 -13.59 -28.73
CA GLN A 110 -6.87 -14.66 -29.72
C GLN A 110 -7.95 -14.37 -30.78
N LYS A 111 -9.06 -13.75 -30.37
CA LYS A 111 -10.20 -13.36 -31.22
C LYS A 111 -10.05 -12.00 -31.91
N ASP A 112 -8.89 -11.34 -31.79
CA ASP A 112 -8.61 -10.03 -32.39
C ASP A 112 -9.62 -8.94 -31.94
N GLN A 113 -9.97 -8.94 -30.66
CA GLN A 113 -10.93 -8.00 -30.06
C GLN A 113 -10.30 -6.78 -29.39
N TYR A 114 -8.97 -6.67 -29.41
CA TYR A 114 -8.24 -5.48 -28.98
C TYR A 114 -7.78 -4.67 -30.18
N GLY A 115 -7.94 -3.34 -30.12
CA GLY A 115 -7.52 -2.42 -31.17
C GLY A 115 -6.12 -1.85 -30.98
N THR A 116 -5.66 -1.72 -29.73
CA THR A 116 -4.40 -1.03 -29.38
C THR A 116 -3.67 -1.76 -28.25
N GLN A 117 -2.37 -1.51 -28.11
CA GLN A 117 -1.59 -2.00 -26.98
C GLN A 117 -2.12 -1.45 -25.63
N TYR A 118 -2.55 -0.18 -25.64
CA TYR A 118 -3.10 0.50 -24.47
C TYR A 118 -4.30 -0.23 -23.87
N GLU A 119 -5.21 -0.76 -24.68
CA GLU A 119 -6.38 -1.50 -24.20
C GLU A 119 -6.00 -2.79 -23.48
N VAL A 120 -5.02 -3.54 -23.99
CA VAL A 120 -4.55 -4.79 -23.37
C VAL A 120 -3.88 -4.51 -22.03
N MET A 121 -2.98 -3.53 -21.99
CA MET A 121 -2.24 -3.17 -20.77
C MET A 121 -3.17 -2.58 -19.70
N THR A 122 -4.17 -1.81 -20.10
CA THR A 122 -5.18 -1.28 -19.18
C THR A 122 -6.06 -2.37 -18.59
N ASP A 123 -6.54 -3.32 -19.42
CA ASP A 123 -7.34 -4.45 -18.95
C ASP A 123 -6.53 -5.33 -17.98
N LEU A 124 -5.24 -5.55 -18.26
CA LEU A 124 -4.34 -6.29 -17.40
C LEU A 124 -4.15 -5.59 -16.04
N GLU A 125 -3.79 -4.30 -16.05
CA GLU A 125 -3.53 -3.51 -14.84
C GLU A 125 -4.78 -3.40 -13.94
N ARG A 126 -5.97 -3.26 -14.53
CA ARG A 126 -7.24 -3.18 -13.78
C ARG A 126 -7.57 -4.44 -12.98
N ILE A 127 -7.15 -5.63 -13.42
CA ILE A 127 -7.34 -6.88 -12.65
C ILE A 127 -6.57 -6.79 -11.33
N PHE A 128 -5.32 -6.33 -11.37
CA PHE A 128 -4.50 -6.19 -10.17
C PHE A 128 -5.08 -5.13 -9.22
N TRP A 129 -5.47 -3.96 -9.74
CA TRP A 129 -6.05 -2.91 -8.90
C TRP A 129 -7.38 -3.31 -8.25
N ALA A 130 -8.19 -4.12 -8.94
CA ALA A 130 -9.46 -4.62 -8.39
C ALA A 130 -9.26 -5.55 -7.18
N ALA A 131 -8.07 -6.12 -6.98
CA ALA A 131 -7.79 -7.00 -5.85
C ALA A 131 -7.71 -6.28 -4.49
N GLY A 132 -7.55 -4.95 -4.48
CA GLY A 132 -7.46 -4.21 -3.22
C GLY A 132 -6.22 -4.52 -2.39
N ASP A 133 -5.16 -5.05 -2.99
CA ASP A 133 -4.01 -5.63 -2.30
C ASP A 133 -2.71 -4.90 -2.63
N GLY A 134 -2.18 -4.16 -1.65
CA GLY A 134 -0.92 -3.41 -1.71
C GLY A 134 0.35 -4.23 -1.99
N HIS A 135 0.27 -5.56 -1.90
CA HIS A 135 1.37 -6.47 -2.24
C HIS A 135 1.20 -7.13 -3.61
N PHE A 136 0.08 -6.90 -4.30
CA PHE A 136 -0.24 -7.54 -5.57
C PHE A 136 -0.35 -6.53 -6.71
N GLY A 137 0.55 -6.62 -7.68
CA GLY A 137 0.58 -5.64 -8.77
C GLY A 137 1.43 -6.05 -9.95
N TYR A 138 1.09 -5.51 -11.11
CA TYR A 138 1.93 -5.49 -12.30
C TYR A 138 1.76 -4.14 -12.99
N GLY A 139 2.85 -3.41 -13.16
CA GLY A 139 2.88 -2.10 -13.82
C GLY A 139 3.47 -2.21 -15.22
N PRO A 140 2.65 -2.28 -16.30
CA PRO A 140 3.14 -2.26 -17.67
C PRO A 140 3.98 -1.01 -17.95
N ALA A 141 5.08 -1.14 -18.70
CA ALA A 141 5.89 0.03 -19.09
C ALA A 141 5.05 1.11 -19.78
N LEU A 142 4.12 0.71 -20.65
CA LEU A 142 3.26 1.63 -21.39
C LEU A 142 2.49 2.60 -20.49
N THR A 143 1.82 2.10 -19.44
CA THR A 143 1.01 2.94 -18.52
C THR A 143 1.85 3.61 -17.42
N ASN A 144 3.13 3.25 -17.31
CA ASN A 144 4.06 3.80 -16.32
C ASN A 144 5.13 4.71 -16.94
N THR A 145 5.06 5.01 -18.25
CA THR A 145 6.03 5.90 -18.90
C THR A 145 5.81 7.37 -18.50
N PHE A 146 4.55 7.77 -18.35
CA PHE A 146 4.14 9.01 -17.70
C PHE A 146 2.78 8.80 -17.02
N TYR A 147 2.42 9.69 -16.11
CA TYR A 147 1.14 9.66 -15.41
C TYR A 147 0.32 10.90 -15.75
N PHE A 148 -0.99 10.81 -15.59
CA PHE A 148 -1.83 12.00 -15.60
C PHE A 148 -1.76 12.68 -14.24
N ALA A 149 -1.82 14.01 -14.21
CA ALA A 149 -1.66 14.77 -12.98
C ALA A 149 -2.72 15.85 -12.81
N ARG A 150 -3.12 16.09 -11.56
CA ARG A 150 -4.10 17.10 -11.16
C ARG A 150 -3.46 18.16 -10.24
N PRO A 151 -2.51 18.97 -10.73
CA PRO A 151 -1.69 19.84 -9.87
C PRO A 151 -2.48 20.94 -9.13
N GLN A 152 -3.72 21.19 -9.56
CA GLN A 152 -4.61 22.22 -8.98
C GLN A 152 -5.77 21.65 -8.15
N ILE A 153 -5.81 20.32 -7.97
CA ILE A 153 -6.83 19.60 -7.18
C ILE A 153 -6.13 19.04 -5.94
N LEU A 154 -5.80 19.96 -5.02
CA LEU A 154 -5.24 19.61 -3.73
C LEU A 154 -6.25 19.99 -2.65
N PHE A 155 -6.92 18.97 -2.10
CA PHE A 155 -8.08 19.14 -1.22
C PHE A 155 -7.84 18.62 0.18
N GLN A 156 -8.78 18.93 1.07
CA GLN A 156 -8.82 18.40 2.42
C GLN A 156 -10.25 18.16 2.89
N SER A 157 -10.47 17.02 3.54
CA SER A 157 -11.71 16.71 4.27
C SER A 157 -11.63 17.27 5.68
N VAL A 158 -12.52 18.21 6.02
CA VAL A 158 -12.47 18.97 7.28
C VAL A 158 -13.83 18.97 7.97
N SER A 159 -13.84 18.51 9.21
CA SER A 159 -14.96 18.63 10.15
C SER A 159 -14.81 19.87 11.02
N MET A 160 -15.95 20.45 11.40
CA MET A 160 -15.99 21.61 12.29
C MET A 160 -15.53 21.29 13.71
N ASP A 161 -15.76 20.07 14.19
CA ASP A 161 -15.50 19.68 15.59
C ASP A 161 -14.85 18.30 15.76
N GLY A 162 -14.70 17.56 14.66
CA GLY A 162 -14.13 16.21 14.62
C GLY A 162 -15.16 15.09 14.73
N VAL A 163 -16.44 15.41 14.96
CA VAL A 163 -17.53 14.43 15.08
C VAL A 163 -18.66 14.65 14.07
N ARG A 164 -18.88 15.89 13.63
CA ARG A 164 -19.78 16.21 12.53
C ARG A 164 -19.18 15.77 11.20
N LEU A 165 -20.05 15.41 10.25
CA LEU A 165 -19.63 15.05 8.90
C LEU A 165 -18.78 16.18 8.29
N PRO A 166 -17.64 15.85 7.66
CA PRO A 166 -16.74 16.83 7.09
C PRO A 166 -17.26 17.37 5.75
N ASN A 167 -16.77 18.55 5.38
CA ASN A 167 -16.88 19.08 4.02
C ASN A 167 -15.49 19.09 3.35
N ILE A 168 -15.46 19.15 2.03
CA ILE A 168 -14.21 19.18 1.25
C ILE A 168 -13.86 20.62 0.88
N PHE A 169 -12.62 21.00 1.12
CA PHE A 169 -12.10 22.33 0.83
C PHE A 169 -10.80 22.25 0.04
N GLY A 170 -10.39 23.35 -0.61
CA GLY A 170 -9.02 23.49 -1.08
C GLY A 170 -8.04 23.48 0.09
N LEU A 171 -6.93 22.75 -0.02
CA LEU A 171 -5.96 22.62 1.08
C LEU A 171 -5.42 23.98 1.51
N TYR A 172 -5.00 24.80 0.55
CA TYR A 172 -4.44 26.12 0.83
C TYR A 172 -5.46 27.07 1.48
N ASP A 173 -6.75 26.94 1.16
CA ASP A 173 -7.80 27.76 1.78
C ASP A 173 -7.98 27.41 3.27
N ILE A 174 -7.70 26.17 3.66
CA ILE A 174 -7.75 25.73 5.06
C ILE A 174 -6.44 26.01 5.80
N LEU A 175 -5.30 26.01 5.10
CA LEU A 175 -4.00 26.23 5.73
C LEU A 175 -3.62 27.72 5.85
N ALA A 176 -4.20 28.62 5.06
CA ALA A 176 -3.79 30.04 4.97
C ALA A 176 -3.89 30.90 6.27
N GLY A 177 -4.50 30.41 7.34
CA GLY A 177 -4.62 31.14 8.62
C GLY A 177 -3.41 31.05 9.55
N ASN A 178 -3.33 31.92 10.56
CA ASN A 178 -2.35 31.82 11.65
C ASN A 178 -2.94 31.01 12.82
N HIS A 179 -2.19 30.06 13.38
CA HIS A 179 -2.65 29.20 14.49
C HIS A 179 -4.03 28.51 14.30
N GLY A 180 -4.43 28.25 13.05
CA GLY A 180 -5.72 27.62 12.74
C GLY A 180 -6.93 28.55 12.76
N GLU A 181 -6.73 29.85 12.96
CA GLU A 181 -7.79 30.85 12.80
C GLU A 181 -7.73 31.44 11.39
N LEU A 182 -8.85 31.38 10.67
CA LEU A 182 -9.02 32.07 9.40
C LEU A 182 -9.72 33.41 9.67
N ASP A 183 -9.20 34.48 9.09
CA ASP A 183 -9.84 35.80 9.03
C ASP A 183 -10.93 35.87 7.94
N TYR A 184 -11.14 34.78 7.21
CA TYR A 184 -12.19 34.59 6.21
C TYR A 184 -12.89 33.24 6.36
N ARG A 185 -13.99 33.04 5.62
CA ARG A 185 -14.73 31.78 5.57
C ARG A 185 -14.50 31.09 4.21
N PRO A 186 -13.71 30.01 4.14
CA PRO A 186 -13.49 29.29 2.90
C PRO A 186 -14.80 28.63 2.46
N SER A 187 -15.08 28.64 1.16
CA SER A 187 -16.22 27.91 0.62
C SER A 187 -15.83 26.46 0.40
N ALA A 188 -16.65 25.53 0.90
CA ALA A 188 -16.50 24.13 0.54
C ALA A 188 -16.77 23.93 -0.96
N ILE A 189 -16.14 22.90 -1.51
CA ILE A 189 -16.38 22.40 -2.86
C ILE A 189 -17.68 21.58 -2.80
N GLU A 190 -18.59 21.86 -3.72
CA GLU A 190 -19.85 21.15 -3.85
C GLU A 190 -19.71 19.97 -4.82
N SER A 191 -19.10 20.23 -5.98
CA SER A 191 -19.03 19.26 -7.08
C SER A 191 -17.83 19.46 -8.00
N ILE A 192 -17.49 18.41 -8.72
CA ILE A 192 -16.55 18.41 -9.86
C ILE A 192 -17.31 17.91 -11.08
N ASP A 193 -17.36 18.72 -12.12
CA ASP A 193 -18.11 18.42 -13.36
C ASP A 193 -19.55 17.97 -13.08
N GLY A 194 -20.20 18.61 -12.12
CA GLY A 194 -21.57 18.31 -11.70
C GLY A 194 -21.74 17.07 -10.80
N HIS A 195 -20.67 16.31 -10.54
CA HIS A 195 -20.71 15.16 -9.62
C HIS A 195 -20.41 15.61 -8.18
N PRO A 196 -21.21 15.22 -7.18
CA PRO A 196 -20.95 15.57 -5.78
C PRO A 196 -19.53 15.21 -5.35
N ILE A 197 -18.82 16.13 -4.71
CA ILE A 197 -17.38 15.99 -4.47
C ILE A 197 -17.01 14.71 -3.68
N ALA A 198 -17.80 14.33 -2.68
CA ALA A 198 -17.52 13.14 -1.88
C ALA A 198 -17.64 11.84 -2.68
N GLU A 199 -18.65 11.77 -3.57
CA GLU A 199 -18.83 10.64 -4.47
C GLU A 199 -17.73 10.61 -5.54
N TRP A 200 -17.36 11.76 -6.09
CA TRP A 200 -16.26 11.86 -7.05
C TRP A 200 -14.93 11.36 -6.45
N ILE A 201 -14.60 11.75 -5.22
CA ILE A 201 -13.39 11.30 -4.52
C ILE A 201 -13.46 9.80 -4.19
N GLU A 202 -14.61 9.28 -3.76
CA GLU A 202 -14.77 7.84 -3.48
C GLU A 202 -14.57 6.99 -4.75
N ASN A 203 -15.12 7.43 -5.89
CA ASN A 203 -14.89 6.78 -7.19
C ASN A 203 -13.41 6.88 -7.62
N ASP A 204 -12.78 8.04 -7.46
CA ASP A 204 -11.35 8.23 -7.78
C ASP A 204 -10.45 7.33 -6.93
N ALA A 205 -10.77 7.20 -5.64
CA ALA A 205 -10.04 6.38 -4.70
C ALA A 205 -10.10 4.89 -5.06
N ALA A 206 -11.28 4.39 -5.47
CA ALA A 206 -11.47 3.00 -5.87
C ALA A 206 -10.67 2.63 -7.14
N LEU A 207 -10.41 3.58 -8.03
CA LEU A 207 -9.58 3.38 -9.23
C LEU A 207 -8.08 3.27 -8.91
N ARG A 208 -7.67 3.59 -7.67
CA ARG A 208 -6.34 3.29 -7.11
C ARG A 208 -6.40 2.21 -6.02
N GLY A 209 -7.39 1.32 -6.11
CA GLY A 209 -7.68 0.29 -5.10
C GLY A 209 -6.50 -0.61 -4.75
N GLY A 210 -5.50 -0.74 -5.63
CA GLY A 210 -4.30 -1.55 -5.42
C GLY A 210 -3.44 -1.19 -4.19
N ASN A 211 -3.81 -0.21 -3.36
CA ASN A 211 -3.03 0.21 -2.19
C ASN A 211 -3.67 -0.15 -0.84
N SER A 212 -4.97 -0.41 -0.80
CA SER A 212 -5.72 -0.64 0.45
C SER A 212 -7.02 -1.38 0.17
N GLN A 213 -7.43 -2.25 1.08
CA GLN A 213 -8.65 -3.04 0.98
C GLN A 213 -9.86 -2.40 1.67
N ASP A 214 -9.64 -1.26 2.32
CA ASP A 214 -10.69 -0.49 2.99
C ASP A 214 -11.01 0.80 2.23
N PRO A 215 -12.29 1.05 1.87
CA PRO A 215 -12.70 2.23 1.12
C PRO A 215 -12.53 3.55 1.91
N ASP A 216 -12.54 3.53 3.24
CA ASP A 216 -12.25 4.72 4.05
C ASP A 216 -10.74 5.02 4.07
N ALA A 217 -9.89 3.99 4.10
CA ALA A 217 -8.44 4.15 3.91
C ALA A 217 -8.08 4.62 2.49
N GLN A 218 -8.70 4.06 1.45
CA GLN A 218 -8.57 4.52 0.07
C GLN A 218 -9.00 6.00 -0.06
N TYR A 219 -10.09 6.39 0.60
CA TYR A 219 -10.57 7.77 0.64
C TYR A 219 -9.57 8.70 1.35
N ASN A 220 -9.06 8.30 2.51
CA ASN A 220 -8.02 9.05 3.23
C ASN A 220 -6.74 9.23 2.41
N ALA A 221 -6.37 8.22 1.62
CA ALA A 221 -5.19 8.30 0.76
C ALA A 221 -5.27 9.39 -0.31
N GLN A 222 -6.45 9.96 -0.57
CA GLN A 222 -6.61 11.08 -1.49
C GLN A 222 -6.17 12.42 -0.92
N PHE A 223 -6.07 12.54 0.41
CA PHE A 223 -5.82 13.81 1.07
C PHE A 223 -4.39 13.95 1.57
N TRP A 224 -4.00 15.19 1.82
CA TRP A 224 -2.76 15.52 2.49
C TRP A 224 -2.88 15.29 4.01
N SER A 225 -1.76 14.99 4.67
CA SER A 225 -1.65 14.96 6.12
C SER A 225 -0.21 15.28 6.56
N LEU A 226 -0.04 15.68 7.83
CA LEU A 226 1.29 15.88 8.42
C LEU A 226 2.12 14.58 8.40
N ALA A 227 1.47 13.44 8.68
CA ALA A 227 2.12 12.13 8.63
C ALA A 227 2.61 11.78 7.20
N ARG A 228 1.80 12.05 6.17
CA ARG A 228 2.21 11.92 4.76
C ARG A 228 3.40 12.81 4.43
N GLN A 229 3.36 14.08 4.83
CA GLN A 229 4.49 14.99 4.62
C GLN A 229 5.77 14.47 5.30
N ALA A 230 5.66 13.99 6.54
CA ALA A 230 6.79 13.48 7.30
C ALA A 230 7.38 12.19 6.68
N ALA A 231 6.53 11.34 6.13
CA ALA A 231 6.90 10.14 5.39
C ALA A 231 7.26 10.41 3.91
N ASN A 232 7.31 11.68 3.49
CA ASN A 232 7.58 12.07 2.11
C ASN A 232 6.62 11.39 1.10
N ALA A 233 5.35 11.25 1.47
CA ALA A 233 4.30 10.66 0.64
C ALA A 233 3.37 11.74 0.08
N ASP A 234 3.10 11.66 -1.22
CA ASP A 234 2.17 12.57 -1.89
C ASP A 234 0.70 12.15 -1.66
N PRO A 235 -0.24 13.11 -1.65
CA PRO A 235 -1.67 12.81 -1.72
C PRO A 235 -2.01 12.09 -3.02
N GLY A 236 -2.76 10.99 -2.93
CA GLY A 236 -3.09 10.16 -4.08
C GLY A 236 -3.76 10.96 -5.21
N ILE A 237 -4.65 11.90 -4.85
CA ILE A 237 -5.47 12.67 -5.79
C ILE A 237 -4.66 13.39 -6.90
N LEU A 238 -3.38 13.69 -6.64
CA LEU A 238 -2.51 14.43 -7.54
C LEU A 238 -2.02 13.62 -8.74
N ARG A 239 -1.82 12.30 -8.63
CA ARG A 239 -1.20 11.45 -9.66
C ARG A 239 -2.09 10.29 -10.05
N VAL A 240 -2.58 10.28 -11.28
CA VAL A 240 -3.64 9.39 -11.77
C VAL A 240 -3.08 8.41 -12.82
N GLY A 241 -3.36 7.12 -12.63
CA GLY A 241 -2.93 6.03 -13.53
C GLY A 241 -3.93 5.71 -14.64
N PHE A 242 -5.08 6.40 -14.69
CA PHE A 242 -6.15 6.19 -15.66
C PHE A 242 -6.52 7.49 -16.37
N GLU A 243 -7.30 7.37 -17.45
CA GLU A 243 -7.71 8.50 -18.29
C GLU A 243 -8.44 9.58 -17.49
N ILE A 244 -8.01 10.84 -17.66
CA ILE A 244 -8.69 12.03 -17.11
C ILE A 244 -8.92 13.07 -18.22
N PRO A 245 -9.95 13.93 -18.09
CA PRO A 245 -10.14 15.04 -19.02
C PRO A 245 -9.00 16.06 -18.94
N ASP A 246 -8.93 16.98 -19.91
CA ASP A 246 -7.91 18.03 -19.91
C ASP A 246 -8.09 19.05 -18.79
N ASN A 247 -9.33 19.24 -18.35
CA ASN A 247 -9.68 20.12 -17.26
C ASN A 247 -10.87 19.57 -16.47
N TYR A 248 -11.04 20.09 -15.26
CA TYR A 248 -12.20 19.88 -14.42
C TYR A 248 -12.83 21.23 -14.06
N THR A 249 -14.15 21.26 -13.89
CA THR A 249 -14.89 22.41 -13.36
C THR A 249 -15.30 22.16 -11.92
N LEU A 250 -14.66 22.88 -11.00
CA LEU A 250 -15.02 22.89 -9.59
C LEU A 250 -16.17 23.87 -9.36
N SER A 251 -17.23 23.43 -8.68
CA SER A 251 -18.31 24.30 -8.21
C SER A 251 -18.30 24.37 -6.68
N PHE A 252 -18.55 25.55 -6.13
CA PHE A 252 -18.47 25.82 -4.70
C PHE A 252 -19.83 26.22 -4.12
N TYR A 253 -20.06 25.92 -2.84
CA TYR A 253 -21.33 26.26 -2.16
C TYR A 253 -21.64 27.77 -2.10
N ASN A 254 -20.68 28.65 -2.33
CA ASN A 254 -20.89 30.09 -2.46
C ASN A 254 -21.39 30.52 -3.86
N GLY A 255 -21.63 29.58 -4.78
CA GLY A 255 -22.10 29.82 -6.15
C GLY A 255 -21.00 30.17 -7.16
N THR A 256 -19.72 30.17 -6.75
CA THR A 256 -18.59 30.39 -7.66
C THR A 256 -18.14 29.09 -8.32
N THR A 257 -17.43 29.21 -9.44
CA THR A 257 -16.83 28.07 -10.16
C THR A 257 -15.37 28.36 -10.50
N LYS A 258 -14.57 27.30 -10.64
CA LYS A 258 -13.17 27.37 -11.06
C LYS A 258 -12.86 26.23 -12.02
N VAL A 259 -12.36 26.56 -13.21
CA VAL A 259 -11.80 25.57 -14.13
C VAL A 259 -10.34 25.35 -13.78
N VAL A 260 -9.95 24.09 -13.57
CA VAL A 260 -8.59 23.67 -13.27
C VAL A 260 -8.04 22.82 -14.39
N GLN A 261 -6.78 23.05 -14.77
CA GLN A 261 -6.11 22.33 -15.85
C GLN A 261 -5.33 21.16 -15.28
N ASN A 262 -5.44 20.01 -15.96
CA ASN A 262 -4.66 18.83 -15.70
C ASN A 262 -3.36 18.85 -16.53
N ALA A 263 -2.46 17.95 -16.19
CA ALA A 263 -1.09 17.92 -16.68
C ALA A 263 -0.62 16.48 -16.90
N LEU A 264 0.61 16.34 -17.41
CA LEU A 264 1.32 15.07 -17.47
C LEU A 264 2.53 15.11 -16.53
N LEU A 265 2.76 14.02 -15.81
CA LEU A 265 3.91 13.81 -14.93
C LEU A 265 4.82 12.74 -15.52
N PHE A 266 6.04 13.12 -15.89
CA PHE A 266 7.07 12.22 -16.38
C PHE A 266 8.00 11.84 -15.23
N PRO A 267 8.18 10.54 -14.92
CA PRO A 267 9.13 10.08 -13.93
C PRO A 267 10.57 10.44 -14.30
N ALA A 268 11.44 10.53 -13.29
CA ALA A 268 12.87 10.63 -13.54
C ALA A 268 13.37 9.38 -14.27
N GLY A 269 14.22 9.56 -15.28
CA GLY A 269 14.77 8.46 -16.09
C GLY A 269 13.97 8.12 -17.35
N ASN A 270 12.72 8.56 -17.47
CA ASN A 270 11.91 8.34 -18.66
C ASN A 270 12.08 9.52 -19.64
N ASP A 271 13.06 9.41 -20.53
CA ASP A 271 13.28 10.43 -21.58
C ASP A 271 12.34 10.19 -22.77
N PHE A 272 11.48 11.16 -23.05
CA PHE A 272 10.51 11.12 -24.14
C PHE A 272 10.98 11.85 -25.41
N SER A 273 12.23 12.32 -25.42
CA SER A 273 12.83 13.02 -26.56
C SER A 273 13.01 12.09 -27.75
N GLY A 274 12.77 12.59 -28.97
CA GLY A 274 12.96 11.86 -30.22
C GLY A 274 11.91 10.79 -30.56
N ILE A 275 10.90 10.55 -29.73
CA ILE A 275 9.82 9.58 -30.00
C ILE A 275 8.87 10.15 -31.06
N SER A 276 8.86 9.57 -32.27
CA SER A 276 8.14 10.13 -33.42
C SER A 276 6.88 9.37 -33.84
N SER A 277 6.61 8.18 -33.28
CA SER A 277 5.41 7.38 -33.53
C SER A 277 5.08 6.45 -32.35
N GLY A 278 3.90 5.84 -32.37
CA GLY A 278 3.55 4.78 -31.41
C GLY A 278 4.41 3.52 -31.54
N GLU A 279 4.92 3.21 -32.73
CA GLU A 279 5.86 2.10 -32.94
C GLU A 279 7.23 2.37 -32.31
N GLU A 280 7.75 3.60 -32.45
CA GLU A 280 8.99 3.99 -31.78
C GLU A 280 8.82 4.02 -30.26
N PHE A 281 7.65 4.46 -29.76
CA PHE A 281 7.32 4.36 -28.34
C PHE A 281 7.42 2.90 -27.86
N GLN A 282 6.74 1.96 -28.55
CA GLN A 282 6.76 0.54 -28.17
C GLN A 282 8.18 -0.03 -28.18
N ASN A 283 8.95 0.25 -29.23
CA ASN A 283 10.32 -0.23 -29.35
C ASN A 283 11.25 0.32 -28.26
N TYR A 284 11.03 1.57 -27.82
CA TYR A 284 11.89 2.22 -26.83
C TYR A 284 11.52 1.85 -25.38
N PHE A 285 10.22 1.83 -25.06
CA PHE A 285 9.77 1.66 -23.67
C PHE A 285 9.30 0.23 -23.33
N GLU A 286 8.69 -0.50 -24.26
CA GLU A 286 8.09 -1.80 -23.96
C GLU A 286 8.95 -2.99 -24.38
N ILE A 287 9.79 -2.86 -25.41
CA ILE A 287 10.59 -3.99 -25.91
C ILE A 287 11.94 -4.02 -25.18
N PRO A 288 12.24 -5.11 -24.43
CA PRO A 288 13.55 -5.27 -23.82
C PRO A 288 14.65 -5.25 -24.88
N PRO A 289 15.81 -4.60 -24.62
CA PRO A 289 16.94 -4.64 -25.53
C PRO A 289 17.33 -6.08 -25.85
N ALA A 290 17.61 -6.39 -27.12
CA ALA A 290 18.12 -7.70 -27.49
C ALA A 290 19.50 -7.91 -26.86
N THR A 291 19.58 -8.68 -25.78
CA THR A 291 20.87 -9.10 -25.21
C THR A 291 21.56 -10.04 -26.19
N THR A 292 22.62 -9.56 -26.83
CA THR A 292 23.74 -10.44 -27.24
C THR A 292 24.20 -11.23 -26.03
N THR A 293 24.52 -12.50 -26.26
CA THR A 293 24.92 -13.52 -25.30
C THR A 293 26.14 -13.13 -24.45
N GLU A 294 25.97 -12.23 -23.49
CA GLU A 294 26.84 -12.08 -22.33
C GLU A 294 25.94 -11.84 -21.13
N ALA A 295 25.99 -12.78 -20.18
CA ALA A 295 25.34 -12.61 -18.88
C ALA A 295 25.79 -11.26 -18.28
N PRO A 296 24.88 -10.37 -17.88
CA PRO A 296 25.27 -9.21 -17.12
C PRO A 296 25.68 -9.70 -15.73
N SER A 297 27.00 -9.79 -15.51
CA SER A 297 27.59 -9.68 -14.19
C SER A 297 27.38 -8.24 -13.70
N SER A 298 26.18 -7.97 -13.20
CA SER A 298 25.95 -6.91 -12.23
C SER A 298 24.96 -7.45 -11.21
N ALA A 299 25.52 -8.15 -10.22
CA ALA A 299 24.91 -8.26 -8.91
C ALA A 299 24.75 -6.83 -8.34
N ALA A 300 23.67 -6.16 -8.73
CA ALA A 300 23.06 -5.16 -7.88
C ALA A 300 22.25 -5.97 -6.87
N THR A 301 22.72 -6.00 -5.63
CA THR A 301 21.96 -6.41 -4.46
C THR A 301 20.63 -5.67 -4.46
N ALA A 302 19.59 -6.32 -4.97
CA ALA A 302 18.22 -5.85 -4.94
C ALA A 302 17.56 -6.36 -3.65
N GLU A 303 17.93 -5.77 -2.50
CA GLU A 303 16.92 -5.58 -1.45
C GLU A 303 15.93 -4.56 -2.01
N SER A 304 14.90 -5.05 -2.70
CA SER A 304 13.83 -4.22 -3.24
C SER A 304 12.59 -4.42 -2.38
N THR A 305 12.48 -3.61 -1.34
CA THR A 305 11.18 -3.23 -0.80
C THR A 305 10.36 -2.59 -1.93
N PRO A 306 9.06 -2.89 -2.06
CA PRO A 306 8.20 -2.25 -3.04
C PRO A 306 8.07 -0.78 -2.64
N THR A 307 8.95 0.05 -3.17
CA THR A 307 8.87 1.49 -3.00
C THR A 307 7.70 1.97 -3.85
N TYR A 308 6.62 2.37 -3.18
CA TYR A 308 5.69 3.34 -3.76
C TYR A 308 6.53 4.48 -4.32
N VAL A 309 6.45 4.68 -5.64
CA VAL A 309 7.16 5.77 -6.32
C VAL A 309 6.58 7.09 -5.81
N SER A 310 7.13 7.58 -4.70
CA SER A 310 7.02 8.97 -4.28
C SER A 310 8.01 9.78 -5.10
N THR A 311 7.50 10.79 -5.79
CA THR A 311 8.29 11.70 -6.62
C THR A 311 9.09 12.66 -5.74
N ALA A 312 10.19 12.18 -5.16
CA ALA A 312 11.18 13.04 -4.54
C ALA A 312 12.21 13.49 -5.58
N ALA A 313 12.09 14.74 -6.01
CA ALA A 313 13.18 15.42 -6.70
C ALA A 313 14.36 15.66 -5.73
N GLU A 314 15.57 15.41 -6.23
CA GLU A 314 16.89 15.74 -5.68
C GLU A 314 17.43 14.85 -4.54
N SER A 315 18.22 13.84 -4.96
CA SER A 315 19.42 13.44 -4.24
C SER A 315 20.32 14.67 -4.08
N LYS A 316 20.26 15.28 -2.90
CA LYS A 316 21.36 16.08 -2.38
C LYS A 316 22.16 15.18 -1.46
N THR A 317 23.34 14.79 -1.92
CA THR A 317 24.51 14.65 -1.05
C THR A 317 24.76 16.01 -0.37
N SER A 318 23.95 16.30 0.64
CA SER A 318 24.14 17.43 1.53
C SER A 318 24.55 16.86 2.88
N THR A 319 25.74 17.24 3.32
CA THR A 319 26.18 17.26 4.71
C THR A 319 25.34 18.23 5.55
N ALA A 320 24.02 18.28 5.32
CA ALA A 320 23.08 19.06 6.10
C ALA A 320 23.09 18.49 7.53
N ALA A 321 23.30 19.36 8.50
CA ALA A 321 23.12 19.02 9.91
C ALA A 321 21.75 18.36 10.10
N ALA A 322 21.70 17.27 10.87
CA ALA A 322 20.45 16.57 11.15
C ALA A 322 19.39 17.58 11.61
N VAL A 323 18.29 17.68 10.85
CA VAL A 323 17.16 18.53 11.25
C VAL A 323 16.68 18.01 12.61
N PRO A 324 16.54 18.87 13.63
CA PRO A 324 16.31 18.41 14.99
C PRO A 324 14.90 17.81 15.19
N THR A 325 13.98 18.07 14.26
CA THR A 325 12.60 17.59 14.29
C THR A 325 12.29 16.67 13.11
N VAL A 326 11.17 15.96 13.20
CA VAL A 326 10.51 15.32 12.03
C VAL A 326 9.69 16.41 11.31
N PRO A 327 9.65 16.46 9.97
CA PRO A 327 8.91 17.50 9.25
C PRO A 327 7.42 17.57 9.67
N GLY A 328 6.96 18.74 10.12
CA GLY A 328 5.57 18.93 10.57
C GLY A 328 5.28 18.48 12.01
N TYR A 329 6.27 17.95 12.73
CA TYR A 329 6.14 17.46 14.11
C TYR A 329 6.88 18.37 15.11
N PRO A 330 6.50 18.36 16.40
CA PRO A 330 7.19 19.12 17.44
C PRO A 330 8.60 18.59 17.72
N TYR A 331 9.30 19.22 18.67
CA TYR A 331 10.59 18.71 19.15
C TYR A 331 10.42 17.36 19.85
N PRO A 332 11.10 16.30 19.40
CA PRO A 332 10.99 14.99 19.99
C PRO A 332 11.83 14.85 21.27
N VAL A 333 11.39 13.97 22.16
CA VAL A 333 12.18 13.45 23.29
C VAL A 333 13.29 12.53 22.77
N VAL A 334 12.94 11.67 21.81
CA VAL A 334 13.88 10.81 21.07
C VAL A 334 13.46 10.73 19.59
N LYS A 335 14.43 10.58 18.68
CA LYS A 335 14.17 10.52 17.24
C LYS A 335 15.15 9.57 16.56
N HIS A 336 14.65 8.77 15.62
CA HIS A 336 15.47 7.91 14.79
C HIS A 336 16.24 8.77 13.79
N SER A 337 17.48 8.40 13.47
CA SER A 337 18.35 9.12 12.53
C SER A 337 17.70 9.37 11.17
N LEU A 338 16.84 8.42 10.74
CA LEU A 338 16.09 8.45 9.49
C LEU A 338 14.61 8.84 9.63
N ASN A 339 14.20 9.46 10.75
CA ASN A 339 12.84 9.98 11.01
C ASN A 339 11.68 8.95 11.06
N SER A 340 11.93 7.66 10.89
CA SER A 340 10.89 6.62 10.88
C SER A 340 10.14 6.46 12.22
N LEU A 341 10.87 6.58 13.35
CA LEU A 341 10.33 6.51 14.70
C LEU A 341 10.70 7.75 15.52
N SER A 342 9.77 8.23 16.34
CA SER A 342 9.99 9.36 17.25
C SER A 342 9.08 9.31 18.48
N GLY A 343 9.58 9.81 19.60
CA GLY A 343 8.86 9.82 20.88
C GLY A 343 8.63 11.25 21.39
N TYR A 344 7.44 11.51 21.91
CA TYR A 344 6.98 12.83 22.38
C TYR A 344 6.27 12.74 23.73
N PHE A 345 6.18 13.87 24.43
CA PHE A 345 5.32 14.03 25.59
C PHE A 345 4.29 15.11 25.32
N LEU A 346 3.02 14.85 25.65
CA LEU A 346 2.00 15.89 25.69
C LEU A 346 2.23 16.74 26.94
N ASN A 347 2.36 18.05 26.76
CA ASN A 347 2.66 18.99 27.85
C ASN A 347 1.52 19.98 28.08
N GLU A 348 0.46 19.88 27.28
CA GLU A 348 -0.77 20.61 27.41
C GLU A 348 -1.49 20.20 28.71
N SER A 349 -2.16 21.19 29.32
CA SER A 349 -2.84 20.96 30.60
C SER A 349 -3.95 19.90 30.47
N GLY A 350 -3.90 18.90 31.34
CA GLY A 350 -4.83 17.76 31.35
C GLY A 350 -4.30 16.50 30.67
N PHE A 351 -3.16 16.57 29.97
CA PHE A 351 -2.58 15.45 29.21
C PHE A 351 -1.13 15.14 29.64
N GLU A 352 -0.68 15.68 30.76
CA GLU A 352 0.69 15.52 31.25
C GLU A 352 1.03 14.08 31.68
N ASP A 353 0.07 13.18 31.73
CA ASP A 353 0.28 11.75 31.96
C ASP A 353 0.50 10.96 30.65
N THR A 354 0.45 11.61 29.49
CA THR A 354 0.44 10.95 28.18
C THR A 354 1.75 11.12 27.41
N ALA A 355 2.32 9.99 26.98
CA ALA A 355 3.42 9.89 26.03
C ALA A 355 2.93 9.46 24.65
N VAL A 356 3.64 9.83 23.59
CA VAL A 356 3.31 9.44 22.20
C VAL A 356 4.53 8.82 21.52
N LEU A 357 4.38 7.60 21.01
CA LEU A 357 5.32 6.97 20.09
C LEU A 357 4.73 7.08 18.67
N SER A 358 5.31 7.94 17.84
CA SER A 358 4.98 8.01 16.42
C SER A 358 5.86 7.03 15.65
N VAL A 359 5.22 6.12 14.93
CA VAL A 359 5.88 5.19 14.01
C VAL A 359 5.31 5.48 12.62
N LEU A 360 6.06 6.27 11.84
CA LEU A 360 5.66 6.58 10.47
C LEU A 360 5.79 5.35 9.59
N GLU A 361 6.90 4.61 9.71
CA GLU A 361 7.17 3.36 8.97
C GLU A 361 8.11 2.47 9.79
N PHE A 362 8.09 1.16 9.54
CA PHE A 362 9.06 0.18 10.07
C PHE A 362 10.31 0.03 9.20
N GLU A 363 10.43 0.86 8.18
CA GLU A 363 11.59 1.04 7.32
C GLU A 363 11.81 2.54 7.08
N PRO A 364 12.96 2.98 6.55
CA PRO A 364 13.15 4.40 6.25
C PRO A 364 12.49 4.77 4.92
N ALA A 365 11.61 5.77 4.93
CA ALA A 365 10.91 6.27 3.73
C ALA A 365 11.83 6.70 2.57
N ASN A 366 13.05 7.14 2.89
CA ASN A 366 14.10 7.43 1.91
C ASN A 366 15.37 6.66 2.32
N PRO A 367 15.46 5.36 1.99
CA PRO A 367 16.61 4.56 2.38
C PRO A 367 17.88 5.07 1.67
N PRO A 368 18.99 5.26 2.38
CA PRO A 368 20.28 5.46 1.71
C PRO A 368 20.64 4.20 0.91
N THR A 369 21.38 4.37 -0.19
CA THR A 369 21.76 3.26 -1.08
C THR A 369 22.59 2.17 -0.40
N ASP A 370 23.25 2.50 0.69
CA ASP A 370 24.10 1.63 1.52
C ASP A 370 23.47 1.35 2.90
N LEU A 371 22.14 1.38 3.00
CA LEU A 371 21.43 1.10 4.24
C LEU A 371 21.88 -0.23 4.84
N ASN A 372 22.34 -0.18 6.10
CA ASN A 372 22.54 -1.38 6.91
C ASN A 372 21.26 -1.64 7.70
N SER A 373 20.43 -2.55 7.17
CA SER A 373 19.12 -2.92 7.72
C SER A 373 19.21 -3.38 9.19
N THR A 374 20.27 -4.10 9.56
CA THR A 374 20.52 -4.52 10.96
C THR A 374 20.79 -3.32 11.86
N ALA A 375 21.67 -2.40 11.45
CA ALA A 375 21.99 -1.21 12.24
C ALA A 375 20.77 -0.30 12.43
N TYR A 376 19.96 -0.14 11.37
CA TYR A 376 18.68 0.56 11.42
C TYR A 376 17.74 -0.05 12.48
N MET A 377 17.52 -1.36 12.42
CA MET A 377 16.63 -2.05 13.38
C MET A 377 17.14 -1.94 14.83
N VAL A 378 18.46 -2.02 15.03
CA VAL A 378 19.08 -1.86 16.35
C VAL A 378 18.89 -0.43 16.89
N GLU A 379 19.09 0.59 16.07
CA GLU A 379 18.85 1.99 16.47
C GLU A 379 17.38 2.21 16.87
N ALA A 380 16.43 1.72 16.07
CA ALA A 380 15.00 1.82 16.36
C ALA A 380 14.64 1.17 17.72
N LYS A 381 15.22 0.01 18.04
CA LYS A 381 15.02 -0.65 19.34
C LYS A 381 15.57 0.16 20.51
N ILE A 382 16.81 0.66 20.38
CA ILE A 382 17.44 1.50 21.41
C ILE A 382 16.61 2.76 21.68
N LEU A 383 16.07 3.37 20.61
CA LEU A 383 15.19 4.52 20.70
C LEU A 383 13.93 4.21 21.51
N VAL A 384 13.22 3.13 21.18
CA VAL A 384 11.98 2.74 21.88
C VAL A 384 12.25 2.45 23.36
N SER A 385 13.31 1.68 23.66
CA SER A 385 13.71 1.42 25.05
C SER A 385 14.03 2.71 25.82
N SER A 386 14.78 3.63 25.19
CA SER A 386 15.11 4.93 25.77
C SER A 386 13.87 5.79 26.01
N PHE A 387 12.91 5.75 25.09
CA PHE A 387 11.65 6.48 25.22
C PHE A 387 10.81 5.98 26.39
N PHE A 388 10.62 4.66 26.52
CA PHE A 388 9.83 4.08 27.60
C PHE A 388 10.45 4.39 28.98
N LYS A 389 11.78 4.40 29.10
CA LYS A 389 12.46 4.86 30.32
C LYS A 389 12.20 6.34 30.61
N ALA A 390 12.26 7.18 29.57
CA ALA A 390 12.00 8.61 29.73
C ALA A 390 10.55 8.85 30.15
N ALA A 391 9.59 8.14 29.57
CA ALA A 391 8.18 8.19 29.92
C ALA A 391 7.95 7.81 31.39
N LYS A 392 8.50 6.67 31.83
CA LYS A 392 8.44 6.23 33.24
C LYS A 392 9.06 7.25 34.19
N LYS A 393 10.23 7.81 33.86
CA LYS A 393 10.90 8.84 34.66
C LYS A 393 10.09 10.13 34.77
N ALA A 394 9.32 10.46 33.73
CA ALA A 394 8.47 11.63 33.67
C ALA A 394 7.03 11.37 34.16
N ASN A 395 6.75 10.21 34.76
CA ASN A 395 5.42 9.78 35.22
C ASN A 395 4.35 9.85 34.12
N ARG A 396 4.71 9.42 32.90
CA ARG A 396 3.75 9.26 31.81
C ARG A 396 3.16 7.85 31.91
N ASP A 397 1.91 7.76 32.34
CA ASP A 397 1.20 6.51 32.59
C ASP A 397 0.38 6.03 31.37
N LYS A 398 0.13 6.90 30.40
CA LYS A 398 -0.60 6.63 29.16
C LYS A 398 0.32 6.70 27.94
N LEU A 399 0.04 5.87 26.94
CA LEU A 399 0.77 5.82 25.68
C LEU A 399 -0.18 5.90 24.49
N ILE A 400 0.09 6.83 23.58
CA ILE A 400 -0.46 6.80 22.22
C ILE A 400 0.60 6.19 21.29
N ILE A 401 0.21 5.20 20.49
CA ILE A 401 1.01 4.71 19.36
C ILE A 401 0.37 5.28 18.09
N ASP A 402 1.01 6.27 17.48
CA ASP A 402 0.53 6.90 16.25
C ASP A 402 1.13 6.19 15.03
N LEU A 403 0.26 5.54 14.28
CA LEU A 403 0.51 4.77 13.05
C LEU A 403 -0.13 5.44 11.82
N SER A 404 -0.38 6.74 11.88
CA SER A 404 -0.90 7.51 10.74
C SER A 404 0.08 7.42 9.55
N ASN A 405 -0.45 7.14 8.35
CA ASN A 405 0.33 6.90 7.13
C ASN A 405 1.34 5.74 7.19
N ASN A 406 1.17 4.76 8.09
CA ASN A 406 2.14 3.67 8.22
C ASN A 406 1.91 2.54 7.20
N GLY A 407 2.78 2.47 6.20
CA GLY A 407 2.74 1.45 5.13
C GLY A 407 3.33 0.09 5.51
N GLY A 408 3.98 -0.04 6.67
CA GLY A 408 4.68 -1.26 7.09
C GLY A 408 6.20 -1.12 7.03
N GLY A 409 6.89 -2.17 6.60
CA GLY A 409 8.36 -2.29 6.62
C GLY A 409 8.80 -3.61 7.26
N TYR A 410 9.90 -3.61 8.02
CA TYR A 410 10.42 -4.86 8.60
C TYR A 410 9.48 -5.47 9.66
N ILE A 411 8.96 -6.67 9.38
CA ILE A 411 8.10 -7.45 10.29
C ILE A 411 8.78 -7.66 11.64
N VAL A 412 10.07 -7.97 11.60
CA VAL A 412 10.91 -8.19 12.78
C VAL A 412 10.89 -6.99 13.72
N LEU A 413 10.83 -5.76 13.20
CA LEU A 413 10.78 -4.55 14.02
C LEU A 413 9.39 -4.34 14.64
N ALA A 414 8.32 -4.64 13.90
CA ALA A 414 6.94 -4.62 14.41
C ALA A 414 6.74 -5.63 15.54
N GLU A 415 7.19 -6.88 15.36
CA GLU A 415 7.13 -7.91 16.40
C GLU A 415 8.02 -7.56 17.59
N ALA A 416 9.17 -6.92 17.36
CA ALA A 416 10.03 -6.46 18.45
C ALA A 416 9.35 -5.36 19.28
N LEU A 417 8.63 -4.44 18.65
CA LEU A 417 7.87 -3.41 19.35
C LEU A 417 6.75 -4.02 20.19
N TYR A 418 6.01 -4.99 19.65
CA TYR A 418 5.03 -5.76 20.42
C TYR A 418 5.67 -6.40 21.66
N ALA A 419 6.79 -7.09 21.46
CA ALA A 419 7.50 -7.79 22.53
C ALA A 419 8.11 -6.82 23.59
N MET A 420 8.50 -5.60 23.21
CA MET A 420 8.95 -4.57 24.15
C MET A 420 7.79 -3.96 24.97
N LEU A 421 6.58 -3.95 24.43
CA LEU A 421 5.37 -3.54 25.15
C LEU A 421 4.84 -4.66 26.04
N PHE A 422 4.92 -5.91 25.59
CA PHE A 422 4.40 -7.08 26.30
C PHE A 422 5.40 -8.23 26.25
N PRO A 423 6.44 -8.23 27.11
CA PRO A 423 7.46 -9.29 27.12
C PRO A 423 6.91 -10.70 27.35
N GLN A 424 5.76 -10.82 28.00
CA GLN A 424 5.04 -12.08 28.28
C GLN A 424 3.92 -12.36 27.26
N GLY A 425 3.70 -11.48 26.28
CA GLY A 425 2.67 -11.62 25.26
C GLY A 425 3.04 -12.68 24.24
N LYS A 426 2.12 -13.57 23.88
CA LYS A 426 2.39 -14.60 22.85
C LYS A 426 2.26 -13.99 21.46
N ILE A 427 3.05 -14.48 20.51
CA ILE A 427 2.85 -14.16 19.10
C ILE A 427 1.75 -15.08 18.54
N SER A 428 0.66 -14.49 18.04
CA SER A 428 -0.56 -15.22 17.63
C SER A 428 -0.88 -15.15 16.15
N ASN A 429 -0.05 -14.47 15.34
CA ASN A 429 -0.15 -14.42 13.89
C ASN A 429 0.70 -15.51 13.21
N TRP A 430 0.14 -16.14 12.18
CA TRP A 430 0.72 -17.27 11.46
C TRP A 430 0.70 -17.04 9.95
N GLY A 431 1.79 -17.38 9.28
CA GLY A 431 1.88 -17.28 7.82
C GLY A 431 1.43 -18.58 7.15
N ARG A 432 0.68 -18.46 6.05
CA ARG A 432 0.45 -19.56 5.11
C ARG A 432 0.71 -19.09 3.68
N TYR A 433 1.27 -19.98 2.88
CA TYR A 433 1.43 -19.82 1.44
C TYR A 433 0.22 -20.46 0.74
N ARG A 434 -0.11 -20.00 -0.47
CA ARG A 434 -1.02 -20.76 -1.34
C ARG A 434 -0.32 -22.02 -1.82
N ALA A 435 -0.96 -23.18 -1.65
CA ALA A 435 -0.44 -24.44 -2.14
C ALA A 435 -0.65 -24.53 -3.66
N ASN A 436 0.46 -24.56 -4.40
CA ASN A 436 0.50 -24.62 -5.86
C ASN A 436 1.53 -25.67 -6.34
N GLU A 437 1.49 -26.02 -7.62
CA GLU A 437 2.34 -27.06 -8.21
C GLU A 437 3.84 -26.76 -8.07
N ALA A 438 4.25 -25.49 -8.09
CA ALA A 438 5.66 -25.11 -7.91
C ALA A 438 6.13 -25.39 -6.47
N PHE A 439 5.34 -25.03 -5.47
CA PHE A 439 5.66 -25.35 -4.07
C PHE A 439 5.58 -26.84 -3.77
N GLU A 440 4.68 -27.59 -4.44
CA GLU A 440 4.66 -29.04 -4.37
C GLU A 440 6.02 -29.59 -4.83
N ALA A 441 6.44 -29.22 -6.04
CA ALA A 441 7.68 -29.65 -6.64
C ALA A 441 8.91 -29.24 -5.80
N TYR A 442 8.99 -28.00 -5.32
CA TYR A 442 10.10 -27.56 -4.46
C TYR A 442 10.13 -28.34 -3.13
N SER A 443 8.98 -28.58 -2.51
CA SER A 443 8.91 -29.27 -1.22
C SER A 443 9.31 -30.75 -1.32
N GLU A 444 9.01 -31.39 -2.46
CA GLU A 444 9.39 -32.77 -2.76
C GLU A 444 10.84 -32.90 -3.22
N ALA A 445 11.30 -31.97 -4.07
CA ALA A 445 12.66 -31.98 -4.61
C ALA A 445 13.71 -31.75 -3.52
N SER A 446 13.51 -30.75 -2.65
CA SER A 446 14.39 -30.52 -1.50
C SER A 446 13.75 -29.59 -0.47
N TRP A 447 13.18 -30.20 0.57
CA TRP A 447 12.65 -29.42 1.71
C TRP A 447 13.72 -28.56 2.38
N LYS A 448 14.97 -29.04 2.49
CA LYS A 448 16.06 -28.25 3.08
C LYS A 448 16.34 -26.97 2.29
N THR A 449 16.41 -27.08 0.95
CA THR A 449 16.65 -25.92 0.08
C THR A 449 15.47 -24.94 0.18
N LEU A 450 14.24 -25.46 0.17
CA LEU A 450 13.04 -24.62 0.29
C LEU A 450 13.01 -23.86 1.63
N VAL A 451 13.36 -24.53 2.73
CA VAL A 451 13.44 -23.91 4.07
C VAL A 451 14.49 -22.80 4.12
N GLY A 452 15.65 -23.02 3.49
CA GLY A 452 16.69 -22.00 3.39
C GLY A 452 16.24 -20.75 2.63
N LEU A 453 15.51 -20.92 1.52
CA LEU A 453 15.04 -19.79 0.71
C LEU A 453 13.83 -19.09 1.32
N GLU A 454 12.84 -19.84 1.83
CA GLU A 454 11.55 -19.27 2.22
C GLU A 454 11.43 -18.87 3.68
N PHE A 455 12.25 -19.46 4.54
CA PHE A 455 12.26 -19.16 5.97
C PHE A 455 13.59 -18.57 6.43
N ASN A 456 14.61 -18.50 5.56
CA ASN A 456 15.96 -18.09 5.90
C ASN A 456 16.55 -18.91 7.07
N LEU A 457 16.34 -20.24 7.01
CA LEU A 457 16.80 -21.19 8.03
C LEU A 457 17.77 -22.20 7.41
N GLU A 458 19.03 -22.22 7.88
CA GLU A 458 20.05 -23.13 7.35
C GLU A 458 20.10 -24.50 8.06
N ASP A 459 20.01 -24.47 9.40
CA ASP A 459 20.18 -25.65 10.27
C ASP A 459 18.94 -25.91 11.17
N SER A 460 17.79 -25.38 10.79
CA SER A 460 16.53 -25.52 11.53
C SER A 460 15.34 -25.66 10.58
N TYR A 461 14.15 -25.85 11.14
CA TYR A 461 12.88 -25.93 10.41
C TYR A 461 11.88 -24.93 10.97
N PRO A 462 10.90 -24.49 10.15
CA PRO A 462 9.82 -23.64 10.63
C PRO A 462 8.95 -24.36 11.67
N TYR A 463 8.29 -23.58 12.52
CA TYR A 463 7.47 -24.06 13.63
C TYR A 463 5.98 -24.01 13.28
N THR A 464 5.20 -24.98 13.80
CA THR A 464 3.73 -24.97 13.82
C THR A 464 3.19 -24.12 14.97
N PRO A 465 1.87 -23.83 15.02
CA PRO A 465 1.20 -23.20 16.16
C PRO A 465 1.43 -23.86 17.51
N GLU A 466 1.65 -25.18 17.52
CA GLU A 466 1.90 -25.98 18.71
C GLU A 466 3.38 -25.93 19.16
N GLY A 467 4.24 -25.25 18.39
CA GLY A 467 5.68 -25.15 18.65
C GLY A 467 6.49 -26.34 18.11
N GLU A 468 5.92 -27.15 17.22
CA GLU A 468 6.61 -28.31 16.63
C GLU A 468 7.35 -27.91 15.35
N GLN A 469 8.56 -28.45 15.14
CA GLN A 469 9.31 -28.22 13.91
C GLN A 469 8.76 -29.06 12.74
N ILE A 470 8.53 -28.41 11.59
CA ILE A 470 8.06 -29.06 10.37
C ILE A 470 9.25 -29.64 9.60
N LYS A 471 9.60 -30.89 9.90
CA LYS A 471 10.82 -31.55 9.39
C LYS A 471 10.70 -32.12 7.97
N LYS A 472 9.51 -32.15 7.39
CA LYS A 472 9.25 -32.72 6.06
C LYS A 472 8.46 -31.76 5.20
N GLY A 473 8.85 -31.63 3.94
CA GLY A 473 8.16 -30.77 2.96
C GLY A 473 6.70 -31.14 2.78
N LYS A 474 6.37 -32.44 2.74
CA LYS A 474 4.99 -32.92 2.67
C LYS A 474 4.10 -32.47 3.84
N ASP A 475 4.65 -32.44 5.06
CA ASP A 475 3.91 -32.00 6.25
C ASP A 475 3.71 -30.47 6.24
N TRP A 476 4.54 -29.72 5.51
CA TRP A 476 4.32 -28.30 5.27
C TRP A 476 3.35 -28.05 4.11
N PHE A 477 3.51 -28.74 2.98
CA PHE A 477 2.72 -28.52 1.77
C PHE A 477 1.25 -28.92 1.95
N GLY A 478 0.99 -30.05 2.59
CA GLY A 478 -0.37 -30.50 2.93
C GLY A 478 -0.81 -31.79 2.24
N PRO A 479 -2.13 -31.95 1.99
CA PRO A 479 -3.10 -30.87 1.71
C PRO A 479 -3.71 -30.18 2.94
N TYR A 480 -4.01 -28.88 2.81
CA TYR A 480 -4.85 -28.11 3.73
C TYR A 480 -5.87 -27.27 2.95
N SER A 481 -7.14 -27.68 3.02
CA SER A 481 -8.25 -26.94 2.41
C SER A 481 -9.06 -26.22 3.47
N LEU A 482 -9.20 -24.91 3.34
CA LEU A 482 -9.86 -24.05 4.32
C LEU A 482 -11.20 -23.50 3.79
N GLU A 483 -11.88 -22.71 4.61
CA GLU A 483 -13.09 -21.98 4.23
C GLU A 483 -12.87 -21.14 2.95
N GLY A 484 -13.92 -20.90 2.15
CA GLY A 484 -13.80 -20.16 0.89
C GLY A 484 -13.02 -20.89 -0.21
N GLY A 485 -12.84 -22.21 -0.11
CA GLY A 485 -12.22 -23.03 -1.16
C GLY A 485 -10.70 -22.89 -1.25
N GLN A 486 -10.07 -22.26 -0.26
CA GLN A 486 -8.64 -22.00 -0.24
C GLN A 486 -7.83 -23.30 -0.18
N ASN A 487 -6.73 -23.36 -0.93
CA ASN A 487 -5.73 -24.42 -0.84
C ASN A 487 -4.39 -23.81 -0.39
N VAL A 488 -3.93 -24.20 0.80
CA VAL A 488 -2.81 -23.53 1.48
C VAL A 488 -1.84 -24.53 2.09
N THR A 489 -0.66 -24.06 2.47
CA THR A 489 0.31 -24.81 3.27
C THR A 489 -0.08 -24.82 4.75
N ALA A 490 0.61 -25.62 5.56
CA ALA A 490 0.55 -25.55 7.01
C ALA A 490 0.84 -24.11 7.51
N ALA A 491 0.17 -23.72 8.60
CA ALA A 491 0.50 -22.50 9.33
C ALA A 491 1.92 -22.63 9.89
N ALA A 492 2.78 -21.68 9.55
CA ALA A 492 4.20 -21.78 9.86
C ALA A 492 4.86 -20.43 10.14
N ARG A 493 5.94 -20.46 10.93
CA ARG A 493 6.83 -19.30 11.20
C ARG A 493 8.29 -19.73 11.24
N ALA A 494 9.19 -18.83 10.84
CA ALA A 494 10.63 -19.04 10.90
C ALA A 494 11.22 -18.86 12.32
N LEU A 495 10.64 -17.94 13.09
CA LEU A 495 11.19 -17.50 14.37
C LEU A 495 10.54 -18.24 15.56
N PRO A 496 11.24 -18.33 16.71
CA PRO A 496 10.68 -18.88 17.95
C PRO A 496 9.38 -18.18 18.37
N LEU A 497 8.55 -18.90 19.10
CA LEU A 497 7.31 -18.38 19.71
C LEU A 497 7.57 -17.38 20.84
N ASP A 498 8.74 -17.48 21.48
CA ASP A 498 9.10 -16.70 22.65
C ASP A 498 9.62 -15.30 22.26
N PRO A 499 8.93 -14.21 22.70
CA PRO A 499 9.33 -12.86 22.36
C PRO A 499 10.66 -12.43 23.01
N VAL A 500 11.04 -13.00 24.15
CA VAL A 500 12.29 -12.67 24.85
C VAL A 500 13.48 -13.25 24.11
N GLU A 501 13.42 -14.51 23.68
CA GLU A 501 14.42 -15.12 22.80
C GLU A 501 14.60 -14.30 21.51
N PHE A 502 13.47 -13.87 20.92
CA PHE A 502 13.48 -13.05 19.71
C PHE A 502 14.12 -11.66 19.92
N ILE A 503 13.75 -10.91 20.97
CA ILE A 503 14.36 -9.60 21.21
C ILE A 503 15.86 -9.76 21.57
N ASN A 504 16.22 -10.78 22.34
CA ASN A 504 17.61 -11.03 22.73
C ASN A 504 18.51 -11.31 21.51
N ALA A 505 18.02 -12.08 20.53
CA ALA A 505 18.72 -12.32 19.27
C ALA A 505 19.02 -11.02 18.49
N LEU A 506 18.26 -9.96 18.76
CA LEU A 506 18.37 -8.66 18.11
C LEU A 506 19.16 -7.63 18.93
N GLY A 507 19.84 -8.04 20.00
CA GLY A 507 20.85 -7.24 20.71
C GLY A 507 20.32 -6.15 21.64
N ALA A 508 19.02 -6.13 21.95
CA ALA A 508 18.40 -5.14 22.84
C ALA A 508 17.22 -5.74 23.62
N GLY A 509 17.49 -6.80 24.39
CA GLY A 509 16.52 -7.49 25.27
C GLY A 509 15.68 -6.52 26.12
N PRO A 510 14.42 -6.86 26.45
CA PRO A 510 13.64 -6.04 27.36
C PRO A 510 14.35 -5.95 28.71
N GLU A 511 14.50 -4.74 29.25
CA GLU A 511 15.20 -4.52 30.53
C GLU A 511 14.37 -4.92 31.75
N SER A 512 13.09 -5.26 31.52
CA SER A 512 12.15 -5.73 32.52
C SER A 512 11.21 -6.74 31.89
N GLU A 513 10.79 -7.74 32.67
CA GLU A 513 9.69 -8.64 32.29
C GLU A 513 8.31 -7.98 32.44
N GLU A 514 8.23 -6.82 33.08
CA GLU A 514 7.00 -6.05 33.25
C GLU A 514 6.73 -5.15 32.03
N ALA A 515 5.48 -5.13 31.58
CA ALA A 515 5.02 -4.22 30.54
C ALA A 515 5.24 -2.75 30.97
N PRO A 516 5.77 -1.87 30.09
CA PRO A 516 6.03 -0.46 30.42
C PRO A 516 4.75 0.35 30.62
N PHE A 517 3.63 -0.09 30.03
CA PHE A 517 2.31 0.50 30.17
C PHE A 517 1.26 -0.60 30.35
N LYS A 518 0.16 -0.29 31.03
CA LYS A 518 -0.99 -1.21 31.11
C LYS A 518 -1.77 -1.19 29.80
N PRO A 519 -2.36 -2.32 29.35
CA PRO A 519 -3.16 -2.35 28.13
C PRO A 519 -4.24 -1.26 28.03
N GLU A 520 -4.98 -1.01 29.12
CA GLU A 520 -6.06 0.00 29.16
C GLU A 520 -5.55 1.45 28.99
N ASN A 521 -4.26 1.67 29.22
CA ASN A 521 -3.57 2.95 29.10
C ASN A 521 -2.87 3.13 27.74
N ILE A 522 -3.04 2.21 26.80
CA ILE A 522 -2.50 2.31 25.44
C ILE A 522 -3.64 2.61 24.46
N LEU A 523 -3.40 3.54 23.54
CA LEU A 523 -4.28 3.86 22.42
C LEU A 523 -3.49 3.80 21.11
N ILE A 524 -4.02 3.09 20.11
CA ILE A 524 -3.47 3.15 18.75
C ILE A 524 -4.25 4.19 17.95
N VAL A 525 -3.55 5.13 17.31
CA VAL A 525 -4.12 6.13 16.42
C VAL A 525 -3.67 5.83 14.99
N THR A 526 -4.59 5.87 14.04
CA THR A 526 -4.29 5.62 12.62
C THR A 526 -5.30 6.33 11.72
N ASP A 527 -4.95 6.53 10.46
CA ASP A 527 -5.82 7.00 9.39
C ASP A 527 -6.26 5.85 8.46
N GLY A 528 -6.19 4.62 8.95
CA GLY A 528 -6.56 3.40 8.22
C GLY A 528 -5.53 2.92 7.21
N ILE A 529 -4.49 3.71 6.90
CA ILE A 529 -3.45 3.33 5.95
C ILE A 529 -2.62 2.15 6.44
N CYS A 530 -2.58 1.93 7.76
CA CYS A 530 -1.86 0.83 8.42
C CYS A 530 -1.86 -0.46 7.59
N ALA A 531 -0.69 -0.80 7.04
CA ALA A 531 -0.47 -1.90 6.10
C ALA A 531 0.72 -2.79 6.51
N SER A 532 0.72 -4.03 6.04
CA SER A 532 1.81 -4.99 6.19
C SER A 532 2.24 -5.15 7.66
N SER A 533 3.51 -4.92 8.00
CA SER A 533 4.01 -4.99 9.38
C SER A 533 3.23 -4.11 10.39
N CYS A 534 2.62 -3.00 9.95
CA CYS A 534 1.74 -2.21 10.81
C CYS A 534 0.50 -3.00 11.26
N THR A 535 -0.10 -3.79 10.36
CA THR A 535 -1.28 -4.60 10.68
C THR A 535 -0.90 -5.78 11.56
N ILE A 536 0.33 -6.28 11.46
CA ILE A 536 0.86 -7.30 12.38
C ILE A 536 0.94 -6.73 13.80
N LEU A 537 1.62 -5.59 14.00
CA LEU A 537 1.70 -4.96 15.31
C LEU A 537 0.30 -4.64 15.86
N THR A 538 -0.51 -3.94 15.07
CA THR A 538 -1.85 -3.52 15.49
C THR A 538 -2.72 -4.72 15.84
N GLY A 539 -2.71 -5.76 15.00
CA GLY A 539 -3.47 -6.99 15.24
C GLY A 539 -3.01 -7.77 16.47
N LEU A 540 -1.69 -7.81 16.76
CA LEU A 540 -1.18 -8.43 17.99
C LEU A 540 -1.61 -7.64 19.24
N LEU A 541 -1.50 -6.31 19.20
CA LEU A 541 -1.89 -5.43 20.31
C LEU A 541 -3.40 -5.49 20.59
N THR A 542 -4.24 -5.46 19.55
CA THR A 542 -5.71 -5.50 19.70
C THR A 542 -6.19 -6.88 20.14
N ARG A 543 -5.79 -7.95 19.45
CA ARG A 543 -6.34 -9.30 19.71
C ARG A 543 -5.81 -9.95 20.97
N ASN A 544 -4.55 -9.71 21.35
CA ASN A 544 -3.96 -10.35 22.53
C ASN A 544 -4.13 -9.54 23.81
N HIS A 545 -4.31 -8.21 23.70
CA HIS A 545 -4.35 -7.31 24.86
C HIS A 545 -5.56 -6.38 24.90
N GLY A 546 -6.47 -6.44 23.92
CA GLY A 546 -7.67 -5.59 23.89
C GLY A 546 -7.34 -4.09 23.74
N ILE A 547 -6.18 -3.74 23.16
CA ILE A 547 -5.78 -2.34 23.01
C ILE A 547 -6.74 -1.64 22.04
N ARG A 548 -7.27 -0.50 22.48
CA ARG A 548 -8.24 0.28 21.71
C ARG A 548 -7.58 1.00 20.54
N THR A 549 -8.34 1.17 19.47
CA THR A 549 -7.92 1.86 18.25
C THR A 549 -8.83 3.05 17.92
N LEU A 550 -8.23 4.14 17.41
CA LEU A 550 -8.90 5.34 16.95
C LEU A 550 -8.54 5.61 15.49
N ALA A 551 -9.54 5.56 14.61
CA ALA A 551 -9.39 5.89 13.20
C ALA A 551 -9.66 7.37 12.92
N LEU A 552 -8.83 7.99 12.06
CA LEU A 552 -8.94 9.38 11.63
C LEU A 552 -9.46 9.47 10.19
N GLY A 553 -10.39 10.38 9.93
CA GLY A 553 -10.88 10.66 8.58
C GLY A 553 -11.93 9.66 8.07
N GLY A 554 -11.73 9.19 6.84
CA GLY A 554 -12.63 8.33 6.05
C GLY A 554 -13.70 9.12 5.30
N ARG A 555 -14.58 8.38 4.60
CA ARG A 555 -15.71 8.93 3.84
C ARG A 555 -16.68 9.67 4.77
N PRO A 556 -17.39 10.72 4.30
CA PRO A 556 -18.28 11.52 5.14
C PRO A 556 -19.57 10.75 5.51
N MET A 557 -19.45 9.81 6.45
CA MET A 557 -20.54 8.99 6.96
C MET A 557 -20.37 8.70 8.46
N GLY A 558 -21.49 8.50 9.16
CA GLY A 558 -21.52 8.30 10.61
C GLY A 558 -21.28 6.85 11.07
N PHE A 559 -20.46 6.08 10.35
CA PHE A 559 -20.20 4.65 10.62
C PHE A 559 -18.75 4.40 11.02
N ALA A 560 -18.48 3.18 11.51
CA ALA A 560 -17.13 2.74 11.84
C ALA A 560 -16.22 2.73 10.61
N MET A 561 -14.92 2.86 10.86
CA MET A 561 -13.84 2.74 9.90
C MET A 561 -12.84 1.72 10.48
N GLN A 562 -12.15 0.95 9.65
CA GLN A 562 -11.13 0.03 10.15
C GLN A 562 -9.88 0.76 10.60
N ALA A 563 -9.24 0.24 11.66
CA ALA A 563 -7.90 0.69 12.05
C ALA A 563 -6.83 0.20 11.05
N MET A 564 -7.04 -0.97 10.47
CA MET A 564 -6.12 -1.63 9.54
C MET A 564 -6.81 -1.77 8.17
N GLY A 565 -6.73 -0.72 7.36
CA GLY A 565 -7.34 -0.68 6.03
C GLY A 565 -6.40 -1.01 4.88
N GLY A 566 -5.08 -1.03 5.13
CA GLY A 566 -4.07 -1.48 4.18
C GLY A 566 -4.06 -3.00 3.98
N VAL A 567 -3.13 -3.48 3.16
CA VAL A 567 -2.86 -4.93 3.00
C VAL A 567 -2.46 -5.54 4.34
N LYS A 568 -3.02 -6.70 4.69
CA LYS A 568 -2.70 -7.49 5.89
C LYS A 568 -1.90 -8.77 5.57
N GLY A 569 -1.49 -8.92 4.31
CA GLY A 569 -0.50 -9.90 3.87
C GLY A 569 0.83 -9.74 4.62
N THR A 570 1.49 -10.85 4.92
CA THR A 570 2.69 -10.90 5.75
C THR A 570 3.97 -11.12 4.96
N ARG A 571 3.91 -11.19 3.62
CA ARG A 571 5.11 -11.14 2.77
C ARG A 571 4.73 -10.74 1.34
N VAL A 572 5.36 -9.69 0.84
CA VAL A 572 5.37 -9.35 -0.58
C VAL A 572 6.55 -10.06 -1.24
N GLN A 573 6.35 -10.55 -2.46
CA GLN A 573 7.41 -11.19 -3.24
C GLN A 573 7.44 -10.60 -4.66
N PRO A 574 8.47 -9.81 -5.01
CA PRO A 574 8.66 -9.30 -6.35
C PRO A 574 8.89 -10.42 -7.36
N PHE A 575 8.37 -10.28 -8.59
CA PHE A 575 8.54 -11.27 -9.66
C PHE A 575 10.03 -11.55 -9.91
N ALA A 576 10.86 -10.52 -10.01
CA ALA A 576 12.30 -10.69 -10.21
C ALA A 576 12.97 -11.55 -9.13
N GLN A 577 12.54 -11.39 -7.86
CA GLN A 577 13.03 -12.21 -6.76
C GLN A 577 12.53 -13.66 -6.90
N MET A 578 11.27 -13.89 -7.30
CA MET A 578 10.76 -15.25 -7.57
C MET A 578 11.58 -15.99 -8.64
N LEU A 579 11.97 -15.27 -9.72
CA LEU A 579 12.85 -15.84 -10.74
C LEU A 579 14.22 -16.18 -10.15
N SER A 580 14.80 -15.28 -9.35
CA SER A 580 16.09 -15.52 -8.68
C SER A 580 16.01 -16.72 -7.72
N ASP A 581 14.95 -16.81 -6.91
CA ASP A 581 14.75 -17.88 -5.95
C ASP A 581 14.58 -19.23 -6.67
N THR A 582 13.87 -19.25 -7.79
CA THR A 582 13.76 -20.44 -8.65
C THR A 582 15.13 -20.89 -9.17
N LEU A 583 15.94 -19.97 -9.69
CA LEU A 583 17.28 -20.27 -10.19
C LEU A 583 18.22 -20.75 -9.08
N ASN A 584 18.15 -20.11 -7.91
CA ASN A 584 18.91 -20.51 -6.73
C ASN A 584 18.51 -21.91 -6.27
N PHE A 585 17.21 -22.23 -6.25
CA PHE A 585 16.71 -23.56 -5.90
C PHE A 585 17.25 -24.61 -6.87
N VAL A 586 17.08 -24.41 -8.18
CA VAL A 586 17.57 -25.32 -9.23
C VAL A 586 19.07 -25.53 -9.11
N THR A 587 19.83 -24.45 -8.92
CA THR A 587 21.30 -24.52 -8.76
C THR A 587 21.70 -25.31 -7.52
N ALA A 588 20.97 -25.15 -6.41
CA ALA A 588 21.26 -25.85 -5.16
C ALA A 588 21.02 -27.36 -5.26
N VAL A 589 20.09 -27.80 -6.11
CA VAL A 589 19.74 -29.23 -6.27
C VAL A 589 20.29 -29.86 -7.56
N GLN A 590 21.04 -29.12 -8.38
CA GLN A 590 21.49 -29.56 -9.72
C GLN A 590 22.24 -30.89 -9.76
N SER A 591 22.87 -31.31 -8.66
CA SER A 591 23.57 -32.59 -8.56
C SER A 591 22.68 -33.77 -8.18
N ASP A 592 21.44 -33.52 -7.74
CA ASP A 592 20.45 -34.54 -7.40
C ASP A 592 19.53 -34.78 -8.60
N THR A 593 19.74 -35.93 -9.25
CA THR A 593 18.97 -36.31 -10.45
C THR A 593 17.48 -36.51 -10.16
N ASN A 594 17.10 -36.98 -8.97
CA ASN A 594 15.69 -37.15 -8.63
C ASN A 594 15.02 -35.80 -8.41
N ALA A 595 15.70 -34.89 -7.69
CA ALA A 595 15.20 -33.54 -7.50
C ALA A 595 15.03 -32.80 -8.83
N MET A 596 16.02 -32.93 -9.73
CA MET A 596 15.94 -32.33 -11.07
C MET A 596 14.81 -32.90 -11.91
N GLN A 597 14.53 -34.20 -11.83
CA GLN A 597 13.37 -34.79 -12.53
C GLN A 597 12.05 -34.22 -12.03
N ILE A 598 11.88 -34.07 -10.71
CA ILE A 598 10.67 -33.45 -10.12
C ILE A 598 10.47 -32.03 -10.65
N LEU A 599 11.54 -31.23 -10.70
CA LEU A 599 11.48 -29.86 -11.22
C LEU A 599 11.21 -29.81 -12.73
N GLU A 600 11.73 -30.76 -13.50
CA GLU A 600 11.47 -30.89 -14.95
C GLU A 600 9.99 -31.24 -15.20
N ASP A 601 9.43 -32.16 -14.42
CA ASP A 601 8.01 -32.55 -14.52
C ASP A 601 7.07 -31.37 -14.20
N ALA A 602 7.49 -30.45 -13.33
CA ALA A 602 6.73 -29.26 -12.93
C ALA A 602 7.15 -27.98 -13.68
N GLN A 603 7.98 -28.07 -14.72
CA GLN A 603 8.65 -26.91 -15.33
C GLN A 603 7.68 -25.79 -15.73
N SER A 604 6.51 -26.10 -16.27
CA SER A 604 5.53 -25.08 -16.71
C SER A 604 5.00 -24.18 -15.59
N SER A 605 5.12 -24.63 -14.34
CA SER A 605 4.57 -23.97 -13.16
C SER A 605 5.64 -23.17 -12.41
N LEU A 606 6.92 -23.31 -12.78
CA LEU A 606 8.04 -22.61 -12.16
C LEU A 606 8.22 -21.19 -12.73
N PRO A 607 8.40 -20.16 -11.88
CA PRO A 607 8.76 -18.82 -12.33
C PRO A 607 10.00 -18.81 -13.22
N GLY A 608 9.91 -18.14 -14.38
CA GLY A 608 11.04 -18.01 -15.32
C GLY A 608 11.23 -19.18 -16.30
N ALA A 609 10.38 -20.23 -16.25
CA ALA A 609 10.43 -21.33 -17.20
C ALA A 609 10.29 -20.91 -18.67
N ASN A 610 9.59 -19.79 -18.91
CA ASN A 610 9.36 -19.21 -20.24
C ASN A 610 10.42 -18.17 -20.65
N GLY A 611 11.52 -18.06 -19.89
CA GLY A 611 12.58 -17.08 -20.12
C GLY A 611 12.31 -15.72 -19.47
N GLY A 612 13.03 -14.69 -19.94
CA GLY A 612 12.88 -13.32 -19.47
C GLY A 612 11.55 -12.67 -19.92
N PRO A 613 11.18 -11.53 -19.33
CA PRO A 613 9.92 -10.87 -19.64
C PRO A 613 9.87 -10.46 -21.13
N PRO A 614 8.79 -10.78 -21.86
CA PRO A 614 8.68 -10.46 -23.29
C PRO A 614 8.38 -8.99 -23.57
N LEU A 615 7.91 -8.28 -22.55
CA LEU A 615 7.67 -6.83 -22.51
C LEU A 615 8.24 -6.30 -21.18
N VAL A 616 8.78 -5.10 -21.20
CA VAL A 616 9.26 -4.42 -19.98
C VAL A 616 8.07 -4.16 -19.06
N GLY A 617 8.15 -4.68 -17.84
CA GLY A 617 7.34 -4.25 -16.71
C GLY A 617 8.18 -3.39 -15.78
N VAL A 618 7.58 -2.36 -15.19
CA VAL A 618 8.29 -1.47 -14.25
C VAL A 618 8.35 -2.09 -12.86
N ILE A 619 7.26 -2.74 -12.43
CA ILE A 619 7.12 -3.39 -11.10
C ILE A 619 6.17 -4.59 -11.25
N GLY A 620 6.48 -5.73 -10.61
CA GLY A 620 5.60 -6.89 -10.53
C GLY A 620 5.80 -7.63 -9.21
N ALA A 621 4.74 -7.96 -8.49
CA ALA A 621 4.80 -8.65 -7.20
C ALA A 621 3.50 -9.40 -6.85
N VAL A 622 3.61 -10.35 -5.93
CA VAL A 622 2.48 -11.01 -5.28
C VAL A 622 2.51 -10.84 -3.76
N ASN A 623 1.32 -10.84 -3.16
CA ASN A 623 1.14 -11.14 -1.74
C ASN A 623 1.39 -12.64 -1.53
N TYR A 624 2.62 -12.96 -1.19
CA TYR A 624 3.18 -14.31 -1.18
C TYR A 624 2.76 -15.14 0.04
N VAL A 625 2.57 -14.47 1.17
CA VAL A 625 2.16 -15.08 2.44
C VAL A 625 1.06 -14.25 3.07
N ASN A 626 -0.05 -14.89 3.45
CA ASN A 626 -1.10 -14.26 4.23
C ASN A 626 -1.04 -14.62 5.71
N GLY A 627 -1.52 -13.69 6.53
CA GLY A 627 -1.65 -13.86 7.97
C GLY A 627 -2.95 -14.56 8.36
N TYR A 628 -2.86 -15.46 9.33
CA TYR A 628 -3.97 -16.11 10.02
C TYR A 628 -3.78 -15.91 11.51
N THR A 629 -4.86 -15.96 12.27
CA THR A 629 -4.83 -15.84 13.73
C THR A 629 -5.03 -17.21 14.36
N VAL A 630 -4.40 -17.47 15.51
CA VAL A 630 -4.43 -18.77 16.19
C VAL A 630 -5.85 -19.24 16.55
N ASP A 631 -6.79 -18.31 16.75
CA ASP A 631 -8.20 -18.57 17.05
C ASP A 631 -9.04 -18.88 15.80
N ASP A 632 -8.48 -18.71 14.60
CA ASP A 632 -9.16 -18.96 13.34
C ASP A 632 -8.17 -19.35 12.23
N LEU A 633 -7.44 -20.45 12.47
CA LEU A 633 -6.46 -20.99 11.52
C LEU A 633 -7.09 -21.72 10.33
N ASP A 634 -8.38 -22.05 10.42
CA ASP A 634 -9.14 -22.81 9.42
C ASP A 634 -10.14 -21.95 8.62
N GLY A 635 -10.33 -20.68 9.00
CA GLY A 635 -11.18 -19.71 8.32
C GLY A 635 -10.46 -18.86 7.28
N TYR A 636 -10.84 -17.58 7.22
CA TYR A 636 -10.30 -16.62 6.25
C TYR A 636 -8.99 -15.96 6.76
N PRO A 637 -8.03 -15.65 5.87
CA PRO A 637 -6.87 -14.88 6.27
C PRO A 637 -7.28 -13.49 6.73
N VAL A 638 -6.50 -12.88 7.62
CA VAL A 638 -6.82 -11.57 8.22
C VAL A 638 -7.06 -10.47 7.19
N GLN A 639 -6.52 -10.63 5.98
CA GLN A 639 -6.83 -9.80 4.81
C GLN A 639 -8.35 -9.60 4.65
N PHE A 640 -9.13 -10.67 4.69
CA PHE A 640 -10.58 -10.58 4.43
C PHE A 640 -11.43 -10.33 5.68
N LYS A 641 -10.80 -10.10 6.85
CA LYS A 641 -11.51 -9.84 8.09
C LYS A 641 -11.75 -8.35 8.31
N TYR A 642 -13.00 -8.00 8.61
CA TYR A 642 -13.36 -6.63 8.95
C TYR A 642 -13.07 -6.34 10.42
N GLU A 643 -12.25 -5.31 10.68
CA GLU A 643 -11.81 -4.95 12.04
C GLU A 643 -12.04 -3.45 12.29
N ALA A 644 -13.24 -3.11 12.75
CA ALA A 644 -13.61 -1.75 13.11
C ALA A 644 -12.70 -1.17 14.20
N ALA A 645 -12.32 0.10 14.04
CA ALA A 645 -11.75 0.86 15.13
C ALA A 645 -12.79 1.10 16.24
N ASN A 646 -12.34 1.14 17.50
CA ASN A 646 -13.20 1.47 18.63
C ASN A 646 -13.77 2.88 18.49
N GLY A 647 -12.92 3.82 18.10
CA GLY A 647 -13.25 5.23 17.91
C GLY A 647 -13.01 5.70 16.50
N ARG A 648 -13.73 6.74 16.10
CA ARG A 648 -13.48 7.49 14.87
C ARG A 648 -13.60 8.98 15.11
N LEU A 649 -12.67 9.76 14.53
CA LEU A 649 -12.74 11.21 14.43
C LEU A 649 -12.50 11.66 12.99
N PHE A 650 -13.14 12.76 12.59
CA PHE A 650 -12.77 13.47 11.37
C PHE A 650 -11.68 14.51 11.66
N TYR A 651 -10.84 14.80 10.68
CA TYR A 651 -9.83 15.88 10.82
C TYR A 651 -10.52 17.23 11.02
N THR A 652 -10.05 17.98 12.01
CA THR A 652 -10.36 19.40 12.16
C THR A 652 -9.25 20.25 11.55
N GLN A 653 -9.51 21.53 11.32
CA GLN A 653 -8.48 22.46 10.83
C GLN A 653 -7.24 22.52 11.74
N LEU A 654 -7.43 22.46 13.06
CA LEU A 654 -6.32 22.50 14.02
C LEU A 654 -5.45 21.24 13.92
N MET A 655 -6.09 20.06 13.82
CA MET A 655 -5.39 18.78 13.64
C MET A 655 -4.54 18.73 12.37
N LEU A 656 -4.92 19.48 11.32
CA LEU A 656 -4.16 19.55 10.07
C LEU A 656 -2.92 20.44 10.16
N LYS A 657 -2.85 21.33 11.17
CA LYS A 657 -1.73 22.24 11.38
C LYS A 657 -0.79 21.77 12.47
N ASP A 658 -1.30 21.02 13.44
CA ASP A 658 -0.55 20.56 14.58
C ASP A 658 -0.91 19.11 14.92
N VAL A 659 0.07 18.22 14.83
CA VAL A 659 -0.10 16.81 15.17
C VAL A 659 -0.37 16.62 16.68
N SER A 660 0.10 17.53 17.53
CA SER A 660 -0.22 17.49 18.96
C SER A 660 -1.72 17.66 19.22
N GLU A 661 -2.43 18.40 18.35
CA GLU A 661 -3.90 18.50 18.44
C GLU A 661 -4.60 17.19 18.06
N VAL A 662 -4.01 16.37 17.18
CA VAL A 662 -4.49 15.01 16.92
C VAL A 662 -4.36 14.17 18.19
N TRP A 663 -3.17 14.14 18.78
CA TRP A 663 -2.88 13.34 19.97
C TRP A 663 -3.70 13.78 21.18
N ARG A 664 -3.87 15.09 21.38
CA ARG A 664 -4.71 15.66 22.44
C ARG A 664 -6.16 15.23 22.30
N ARG A 665 -6.73 15.31 21.09
CA ARG A 665 -8.10 14.86 20.81
C ARG A 665 -8.24 13.35 20.99
N ALA A 666 -7.25 12.59 20.56
CA ALA A 666 -7.20 11.14 20.73
C ALA A 666 -7.20 10.74 22.22
N ALA A 667 -6.35 11.38 23.03
CA ALA A 667 -6.32 11.17 24.47
C ALA A 667 -7.66 11.53 25.12
N ALA A 668 -8.26 12.66 24.72
CA ALA A 668 -9.52 13.12 25.28
C ALA A 668 -10.69 12.14 25.03
N VAL A 669 -10.76 11.52 23.85
CA VAL A 669 -11.82 10.53 23.55
C VAL A 669 -11.55 9.18 24.20
N ALA A 670 -10.29 8.81 24.36
CA ALA A 670 -9.90 7.56 24.99
C ALA A 670 -10.07 7.58 26.52
N TRP A 671 -9.84 8.73 27.17
CA TRP A 671 -9.74 8.79 28.63
C TRP A 671 -10.54 9.92 29.30
N ASP A 672 -10.94 11.00 28.62
CA ASP A 672 -11.51 12.22 29.24
C ASP A 672 -12.91 12.61 28.74
N SER A 673 -13.81 11.62 28.61
CA SER A 673 -15.25 11.78 28.28
C SER A 673 -15.58 12.50 26.96
N ALA A 674 -14.61 12.82 26.11
CA ALA A 674 -14.88 13.42 24.80
C ALA A 674 -15.54 12.38 23.87
N SER A 675 -16.44 12.85 23.01
CA SER A 675 -17.21 11.96 22.13
C SER A 675 -16.49 11.69 20.81
N CYS A 676 -16.65 10.47 20.31
CA CYS A 676 -16.32 10.08 18.94
C CYS A 676 -17.52 10.32 17.99
N VAL A 677 -17.32 10.06 16.69
CA VAL A 677 -18.39 9.98 15.68
C VAL A 677 -19.48 8.99 16.13
N LEU A 678 -20.73 9.19 15.70
CA LEU A 678 -21.89 8.39 16.12
C LEU A 678 -21.69 6.86 15.96
N GLY A 679 -20.99 6.43 14.91
CA GLY A 679 -20.66 5.04 14.62
C GLY A 679 -19.41 4.53 15.35
N SER A 680 -19.11 5.06 16.52
CA SER A 680 -18.05 4.60 17.41
C SER A 680 -18.60 3.97 18.67
N THR A 681 -17.76 3.22 19.36
CA THR A 681 -18.10 2.59 20.64
C THR A 681 -18.16 3.65 21.73
N LYS A 682 -19.00 3.44 22.75
CA LYS A 682 -19.20 4.42 23.82
C LYS A 682 -19.57 3.77 25.16
N ASN A 683 -18.83 4.11 26.20
CA ASN A 683 -19.12 3.80 27.60
C ASN A 683 -20.20 4.74 28.16
N GLN A 684 -20.76 4.39 29.32
CA GLN A 684 -21.79 5.21 29.98
C GLN A 684 -21.32 6.63 30.31
N ASP A 685 -20.02 6.80 30.60
CA ASP A 685 -19.39 8.07 30.96
C ASP A 685 -19.03 8.96 29.75
N GLY A 686 -19.17 8.46 28.52
CA GLY A 686 -18.84 9.23 27.33
C GLY A 686 -17.58 8.77 26.60
N THR A 687 -16.71 8.03 27.27
CA THR A 687 -15.42 7.57 26.73
C THR A 687 -15.60 6.44 25.72
N MET A 688 -14.56 6.22 24.93
CA MET A 688 -14.48 5.10 23.99
C MET A 688 -14.45 3.74 24.70
N ALA A 689 -15.34 2.82 24.31
CA ALA A 689 -15.45 1.50 24.92
C ALA A 689 -14.41 0.50 24.38
N ASP A 690 -14.15 -0.55 25.16
CA ASP A 690 -13.08 -1.53 24.92
C ASP A 690 -13.38 -2.48 23.75
N GLU A 691 -14.64 -2.87 23.57
CA GLU A 691 -15.05 -3.78 22.50
C GLU A 691 -15.36 -3.01 21.20
N PRO A 692 -14.78 -3.41 20.05
CA PRO A 692 -15.07 -2.80 18.75
C PRO A 692 -16.49 -3.14 18.27
N LEU A 693 -16.97 -2.39 17.28
CA LEU A 693 -18.26 -2.68 16.65
C LEU A 693 -18.15 -3.89 15.69
N PRO A 694 -19.21 -4.71 15.57
CA PRO A 694 -19.25 -5.78 14.58
C PRO A 694 -19.34 -5.20 13.15
N PHE A 695 -19.12 -6.05 12.16
CA PHE A 695 -19.33 -5.72 10.75
C PHE A 695 -20.73 -5.15 10.48
N ASP A 696 -20.78 -4.10 9.65
CA ASP A 696 -22.00 -3.46 9.18
C ASP A 696 -21.92 -3.27 7.66
N ALA A 697 -22.83 -3.88 6.91
CA ALA A 697 -22.83 -3.83 5.44
C ALA A 697 -22.87 -2.40 4.85
N ARG A 698 -23.28 -1.39 5.63
CA ARG A 698 -23.29 0.01 5.19
C ARG A 698 -21.88 0.61 5.05
N VAL A 699 -20.84 -0.03 5.59
CA VAL A 699 -19.44 0.39 5.42
C VAL A 699 -18.82 -0.09 4.12
N ARG A 700 -19.52 -0.91 3.32
CA ARG A 700 -19.06 -1.33 1.99
C ARG A 700 -18.82 -0.11 1.09
N SER A 701 -17.93 -0.27 0.10
CA SER A 701 -17.66 0.75 -0.91
C SER A 701 -18.95 1.12 -1.64
N ARG A 702 -19.15 2.43 -1.85
CA ARG A 702 -20.24 2.97 -2.69
C ARG A 702 -19.72 3.44 -4.04
N ALA A 703 -18.41 3.28 -4.30
CA ALA A 703 -17.83 3.57 -5.59
C ALA A 703 -18.49 2.70 -6.67
N SER A 704 -18.59 3.27 -7.86
CA SER A 704 -19.03 2.56 -9.06
C SER A 704 -18.10 1.38 -9.31
N LYS A 705 -18.65 0.21 -9.66
CA LYS A 705 -17.84 -0.96 -10.02
C LYS A 705 -16.96 -0.58 -11.22
N VAL A 706 -15.65 -0.80 -11.08
CA VAL A 706 -14.68 -0.57 -12.16
C VAL A 706 -14.72 -1.75 -13.12
N GLU A 707 -15.10 -1.50 -14.38
CA GLU A 707 -15.07 -2.52 -15.43
C GLU A 707 -13.68 -3.09 -15.64
N ASN A 708 -13.57 -4.40 -15.46
CA ASN A 708 -12.35 -5.16 -15.64
C ASN A 708 -12.66 -6.62 -16.08
N PRO A 709 -11.71 -7.30 -16.74
CA PRO A 709 -11.92 -8.67 -17.24
C PRO A 709 -12.21 -9.73 -16.17
N GLY A 710 -11.83 -9.51 -14.91
CA GLY A 710 -12.05 -10.42 -13.79
C GLY A 710 -13.27 -10.09 -12.92
N MET A 711 -14.14 -9.17 -13.36
CA MET A 711 -15.29 -8.77 -12.56
C MET A 711 -16.27 -9.93 -12.34
N LEU A 712 -16.67 -10.13 -11.09
CA LEU A 712 -17.72 -11.07 -10.71
C LEU A 712 -19.11 -10.51 -11.04
N ASN A 713 -19.97 -11.36 -11.62
CA ASN A 713 -21.34 -11.01 -12.04
C ASN A 713 -22.29 -10.78 -10.87
#